data_AF-A0A2A5DJ13-F1
#
_entry.id   AF-A0A2A5DJ13-F1
#
_cell.length_a   1.000
_cell.length_b   1.000
_cell.length_c   1.000
_cell.angle_alpha   90.00
_cell.angle_beta   90.00
_cell.angle_gamma   90.00
#
_symmetry.space_group_name_H-M   'P 1'
#
loop_
_entity.id
_entity.type
_entity.pdbx_description
1 polymer ?
#
loop_
_entity_poly.entity_id
_entity_poly.type
_entity_poly.pdbx_seq_one_letter_code
_entity_poly.pdbx_strand_id
1 'polypeptide(L)'
;MNNQNIKYFILITFAFLLPLLFLLFYKSFSGPFYLDSLLHLSVNQSDFLTELFKDSDQTISKIGTRLFITITFVINEWIGGHSPKSFRIGNILIHWLASIALYHFLKQLYLHFKNKDQLQDSSYQLKIIFITLLWSLHPISTTAVSYVIQRAASLSTLFLFITFALYLRTRRLALEKIQQNEQPPLFWSIKWSVLMLVSFLLAVASKETAILGLPMIITMELFLQKGLKNFFKNRLILFLTISTSIPAFFALYGHRHEIGMIYSNYQSLSTYAQFTWYERLLTEGRVLLEYLYKLIFPWHTQFNLQKAVNPSKGLFTPITTLLSFLFIFGILLFAWKQRAKRALLSISIFCFFISQLIESTILPLHIYFEHRVYFPSIFLWIGISEFIKINPLSKKASIALVATLMFLCTQTFLRNSIYGDPIKLYENDIAVSKTNLALCNLGNEYLTIKDYQNSLKYFSQAIEISPKHYGGYAGAGSSYYHLNKPKKAELFLTKSLHLGGGNKNLKIYFELGMSKLNISENNERQIKEAWTDLLLYANLNKSNQYQNYLWVISALVRHSKMFTNKSGYKKAQRNIQECLKHTEDYTEMKILNFIFSTYQSNKSNLNYLQRLSKLQVYLLKNNPNHPITNYLKHFDINTQNNSLGFSPQLNSLFKNLSIDPRVRGNIQIQKADIYKFLTKYIFKSKIPKTEKLRIYYSIIEISILTSQLADLDQISKNGLGVFSGRLIDTSFINSRTDKYQDPYFHMILSLAPQIQKIILEKD
;
A
#
# COMPACT_ATOMS: atom_id res chain seq x y z
N MET A 1 45.71 13.13 12.32
CA MET A 1 45.13 11.78 12.53
C MET A 1 45.90 10.79 11.67
N ASN A 2 46.37 9.66 12.21
CA ASN A 2 46.99 8.59 11.40
C ASN A 2 45.96 7.99 10.42
N ASN A 3 46.42 7.49 9.26
CA ASN A 3 45.57 6.89 8.22
C ASN A 3 44.65 5.76 8.73
N GLN A 4 45.07 5.00 9.75
CA GLN A 4 44.23 4.00 10.41
C GLN A 4 43.06 4.64 11.17
N ASN A 5 43.31 5.71 11.93
CA ASN A 5 42.27 6.40 12.71
C ASN A 5 41.17 6.96 11.79
N ILE A 6 41.51 7.40 10.58
CA ILE A 6 40.51 7.91 9.63
C ILE A 6 39.65 6.78 9.04
N LYS A 7 40.23 5.60 8.79
CA LYS A 7 39.45 4.42 8.37
C LYS A 7 38.45 4.02 9.45
N TYR A 8 38.86 3.98 10.72
CA TYR A 8 37.94 3.73 11.83
C TYR A 8 36.88 4.82 11.93
N PHE A 9 37.26 6.10 11.79
CA PHE A 9 36.30 7.21 11.78
C PHE A 9 35.25 7.07 10.68
N ILE A 10 35.64 6.68 9.46
CA ILE A 10 34.72 6.41 8.35
C ILE A 10 33.74 5.29 8.71
N LEU A 11 34.25 4.16 9.21
CA LEU A 11 33.42 3.01 9.61
C LEU A 11 32.43 3.40 10.72
N ILE A 12 32.89 4.11 11.75
CA ILE A 12 32.06 4.61 12.85
C ILE A 12 31.01 5.59 12.32
N THR A 13 31.37 6.48 11.39
CA THR A 13 30.43 7.45 10.80
C THR A 13 29.28 6.74 10.09
N PHE A 14 29.56 5.74 9.25
CA PHE A 14 28.50 5.00 8.56
C PHE A 14 27.73 4.05 9.49
N ALA A 15 28.38 3.49 10.51
CA ALA A 15 27.71 2.71 11.54
C ALA A 15 26.72 3.58 12.36
N PHE A 16 27.09 4.82 12.67
CA PHE A 16 26.22 5.77 13.37
C PHE A 16 25.16 6.42 12.45
N LEU A 17 25.44 6.53 11.15
CA LEU A 17 24.48 7.07 10.19
C LEU A 17 23.19 6.24 10.15
N LEU A 18 23.28 4.91 10.25
CA LEU A 18 22.09 4.06 10.21
C LEU A 18 21.09 4.33 11.37
N PRO A 19 21.47 4.25 12.66
CA PRO A 19 20.55 4.57 13.75
C PRO A 19 20.09 6.02 13.72
N LEU A 20 20.94 6.96 13.28
CA LEU A 20 20.54 8.35 13.06
C LEU A 20 19.42 8.45 12.01
N LEU A 21 19.56 7.80 10.86
CA LEU A 21 18.51 7.78 9.83
C LEU A 21 17.22 7.15 10.38
N PHE A 22 17.29 6.06 11.14
CA PHE A 22 16.10 5.53 11.81
C PHE A 22 15.44 6.57 12.73
N LEU A 23 16.22 7.31 13.51
CA LEU A 23 15.71 8.38 14.37
C LEU A 23 15.09 9.53 13.56
N LEU A 24 15.66 9.90 12.42
CA LEU A 24 15.11 10.97 11.58
C LEU A 24 13.78 10.55 10.92
N PHE A 25 13.63 9.27 10.60
CA PHE A 25 12.49 8.76 9.85
C PHE A 25 11.41 8.06 10.69
N TYR A 26 11.65 7.74 11.98
CA TYR A 26 10.72 6.90 12.76
C TYR A 26 9.30 7.47 12.83
N LYS A 27 9.15 8.80 12.89
CA LYS A 27 7.83 9.43 12.95
C LYS A 27 7.00 9.17 11.70
N SER A 28 7.64 8.94 10.56
CA SER A 28 6.91 8.59 9.34
C SER A 28 6.24 7.22 9.45
N PHE A 29 6.64 6.33 10.36
CA PHE A 29 6.12 4.96 10.44
C PHE A 29 4.63 4.87 10.79
N SER A 30 4.06 5.89 11.45
CA SER A 30 2.64 5.93 11.76
C SER A 30 1.76 6.29 10.56
N GLY A 31 2.33 6.87 9.50
CA GLY A 31 1.57 7.30 8.33
C GLY A 31 1.06 6.11 7.49
N PRO A 32 -0.09 6.22 6.82
CA PRO A 32 -0.59 5.22 5.88
C PRO A 32 0.24 5.19 4.59
N PHE A 33 -0.16 4.36 3.64
CA PHE A 33 0.29 4.49 2.25
C PHE A 33 -0.33 5.73 1.62
N TYR A 34 0.46 6.47 0.83
CA TYR A 34 0.04 7.69 0.18
C TYR A 34 -0.07 7.49 -1.34
N LEU A 35 -1.02 8.18 -1.98
CA LEU A 35 -1.17 8.25 -3.44
C LEU A 35 -1.20 6.85 -4.11
N ASP A 36 -0.46 6.68 -5.20
CA ASP A 36 -0.29 5.45 -5.97
C ASP A 36 0.30 4.27 -5.15
N SER A 37 0.91 4.50 -3.98
CA SER A 37 1.32 3.40 -3.09
C SER A 37 0.10 2.62 -2.61
N LEU A 38 -1.06 3.26 -2.45
CA LEU A 38 -2.30 2.57 -2.12
C LEU A 38 -2.71 1.63 -3.26
N LEU A 39 -2.65 2.09 -4.52
CA LEU A 39 -3.09 1.30 -5.68
C LEU A 39 -2.13 0.15 -6.00
N HIS A 40 -0.81 0.39 -5.90
CA HIS A 40 0.21 -0.60 -6.25
C HIS A 40 0.49 -1.62 -5.14
N LEU A 41 0.16 -1.28 -3.89
CA LEU A 41 0.41 -2.15 -2.73
C LEU A 41 -0.90 -2.64 -2.09
N SER A 42 -2.10 -2.27 -2.56
CA SER A 42 -3.35 -2.74 -1.93
C SER A 42 -3.63 -4.24 -2.06
N VAL A 43 -2.93 -4.93 -2.95
CA VAL A 43 -3.06 -6.38 -3.15
C VAL A 43 -1.87 -7.06 -2.51
N ASN A 44 -2.11 -8.10 -1.68
CA ASN A 44 -1.06 -8.93 -1.10
C ASN A 44 -0.12 -9.39 -2.21
N GLN A 45 1.14 -8.97 -2.14
CA GLN A 45 2.11 -9.31 -3.16
C GLN A 45 2.64 -10.74 -2.98
N SER A 46 2.28 -11.44 -1.91
CA SER A 46 2.67 -12.84 -1.71
C SER A 46 2.20 -13.77 -2.82
N ASP A 47 1.01 -13.52 -3.39
CA ASP A 47 0.45 -14.37 -4.45
C ASP A 47 1.10 -14.09 -5.82
N PHE A 48 1.88 -13.00 -5.91
CA PHE A 48 2.57 -12.56 -7.12
C PHE A 48 3.54 -13.59 -7.68
N LEU A 49 4.36 -14.21 -6.82
CA LEU A 49 5.33 -15.21 -7.29
C LEU A 49 4.59 -16.42 -7.83
N THR A 50 3.49 -16.82 -7.17
CA THR A 50 2.65 -17.93 -7.61
C THR A 50 1.97 -17.63 -8.95
N GLU A 51 1.49 -16.40 -9.18
CA GLU A 51 0.96 -15.98 -10.48
C GLU A 51 2.03 -15.90 -11.57
N LEU A 52 3.22 -15.37 -11.25
CA LEU A 52 4.35 -15.27 -12.18
C LEU A 52 4.80 -16.64 -12.70
N PHE A 53 4.78 -17.67 -11.85
CA PHE A 53 5.12 -19.04 -12.25
C PHE A 53 3.96 -19.79 -12.93
N LYS A 54 2.70 -19.37 -12.73
CA LYS A 54 1.52 -20.02 -13.33
C LYS A 54 1.20 -19.50 -14.73
N ASP A 55 1.34 -18.20 -14.95
CA ASP A 55 1.04 -17.56 -16.24
C ASP A 55 2.01 -16.39 -16.47
N SER A 56 3.25 -16.72 -16.86
CA SER A 56 4.34 -15.75 -16.97
C SER A 56 4.04 -14.65 -17.97
N ASP A 57 3.37 -14.95 -19.08
CA ASP A 57 3.16 -14.00 -20.17
C ASP A 57 2.08 -12.95 -19.82
N GLN A 58 0.97 -13.35 -19.19
CA GLN A 58 -0.01 -12.38 -18.68
C GLN A 58 0.51 -11.58 -17.50
N THR A 59 1.31 -12.20 -16.64
CA THR A 59 1.82 -11.55 -15.43
C THR A 59 2.89 -10.52 -15.80
N ILE A 60 3.87 -10.89 -16.64
CA ILE A 60 4.91 -9.98 -17.13
C ILE A 60 4.31 -8.83 -17.94
N SER A 61 3.29 -9.08 -18.76
CA SER A 61 2.60 -8.02 -19.52
C SER A 61 1.77 -7.07 -18.64
N LYS A 62 1.18 -7.54 -17.53
CA LYS A 62 0.48 -6.68 -16.55
C LYS A 62 1.43 -5.81 -15.72
N ILE A 63 2.63 -6.31 -15.41
CA ILE A 63 3.61 -5.62 -14.55
C ILE A 63 4.46 -4.62 -15.34
N GLY A 64 4.63 -4.88 -16.64
CA GLY A 64 5.40 -4.03 -17.54
C GLY A 64 6.83 -3.83 -17.05
N THR A 65 7.31 -2.60 -17.13
CA THR A 65 8.70 -2.21 -16.86
C THR A 65 9.11 -2.24 -15.37
N ARG A 66 8.18 -2.50 -14.43
CA ARG A 66 8.42 -2.38 -12.98
C ARG A 66 8.71 -3.69 -12.25
N LEU A 67 8.98 -4.78 -12.97
CA LEU A 67 9.18 -6.12 -12.40
C LEU A 67 10.19 -6.15 -11.25
N PHE A 68 11.34 -5.49 -11.41
CA PHE A 68 12.38 -5.47 -10.38
C PHE A 68 11.90 -4.82 -9.07
N ILE A 69 11.18 -3.69 -9.17
CA ILE A 69 10.62 -2.99 -8.02
C ILE A 69 9.61 -3.87 -7.30
N THR A 70 8.72 -4.53 -8.03
CA THR A 70 7.72 -5.43 -7.45
C THR A 70 8.38 -6.57 -6.69
N ILE A 71 9.42 -7.20 -7.26
CA ILE A 71 10.20 -8.24 -6.57
C ILE A 71 10.79 -7.71 -5.26
N THR A 72 11.32 -6.48 -5.23
CA THR A 72 11.85 -5.91 -3.98
C THR A 72 10.78 -5.69 -2.92
N PHE A 73 9.54 -5.37 -3.31
CA PHE A 73 8.42 -5.23 -2.39
C PHE A 73 7.95 -6.60 -1.88
N VAL A 74 7.83 -7.60 -2.74
CA VAL A 74 7.50 -8.99 -2.36
C VAL A 74 8.50 -9.52 -1.32
N ILE A 75 9.80 -9.36 -1.57
CA ILE A 75 10.85 -9.81 -0.63
C ILE A 75 10.71 -9.08 0.71
N ASN A 76 10.44 -7.77 0.70
CA ASN A 76 10.23 -7.01 1.93
C ASN A 76 8.97 -7.46 2.67
N GLU A 77 7.88 -7.72 1.95
CA GLU A 77 6.63 -8.21 2.53
C GLU A 77 6.83 -9.57 3.19
N TRP A 78 7.60 -10.47 2.57
CA TRP A 78 7.92 -11.78 3.14
C TRP A 78 8.72 -11.68 4.45
N ILE A 79 9.65 -10.73 4.54
CA ILE A 79 10.52 -10.54 5.72
C ILE A 79 9.80 -9.79 6.85
N GLY A 80 9.06 -8.73 6.52
CA GLY A 80 8.56 -7.74 7.49
C GLY A 80 7.05 -7.57 7.53
N GLY A 81 6.30 -8.33 6.73
CA GLY A 81 4.85 -8.23 6.59
C GLY A 81 4.37 -7.03 5.78
N HIS A 82 3.10 -7.06 5.41
CA HIS A 82 2.43 -6.04 4.60
C HIS A 82 2.02 -4.82 5.46
N SER A 83 2.97 -3.90 5.71
CA SER A 83 2.67 -2.67 6.45
C SER A 83 3.53 -1.48 5.98
N PRO A 84 3.01 -0.23 6.04
CA PRO A 84 3.78 0.97 5.69
C PRO A 84 5.10 1.07 6.45
N LYS A 85 5.08 0.72 7.75
CA LYS A 85 6.29 0.68 8.60
C LYS A 85 7.35 -0.27 8.04
N SER A 86 6.98 -1.51 7.71
CA SER A 86 7.88 -2.52 7.15
C SER A 86 8.57 -2.03 5.87
N PHE A 87 7.80 -1.47 4.94
CA PHE A 87 8.35 -0.98 3.67
C PHE A 87 9.24 0.25 3.82
N ARG A 88 8.90 1.17 4.74
CA ARG A 88 9.74 2.35 5.05
C ARG A 88 11.05 1.94 5.71
N ILE A 89 11.08 0.92 6.56
CA ILE A 89 12.32 0.35 7.10
C ILE A 89 13.22 -0.13 5.96
N GLY A 90 12.66 -0.88 5.00
CA GLY A 90 13.40 -1.29 3.79
C GLY A 90 13.97 -0.11 3.01
N ASN A 91 13.19 0.97 2.85
CA ASN A 91 13.65 2.18 2.16
C ASN A 91 14.78 2.91 2.92
N ILE A 92 14.74 2.95 4.25
CA ILE A 92 15.81 3.53 5.07
C ILE A 92 17.11 2.75 4.87
N LEU A 93 17.05 1.41 4.84
CA LEU A 93 18.21 0.57 4.55
C LEU A 93 18.77 0.84 3.15
N ILE A 94 17.91 0.97 2.14
CA ILE A 94 18.33 1.32 0.77
C ILE A 94 18.99 2.70 0.75
N HIS A 95 18.45 3.70 1.46
CA HIS A 95 19.02 5.04 1.55
C HIS A 95 20.38 5.06 2.26
N TRP A 96 20.54 4.25 3.31
CA TRP A 96 21.83 4.07 3.99
C TRP A 96 22.86 3.41 3.07
N LEU A 97 22.49 2.34 2.35
CA LEU A 97 23.35 1.71 1.34
C LEU A 97 23.71 2.69 0.22
N ALA A 98 22.76 3.53 -0.22
CA ALA A 98 23.00 4.57 -1.22
C ALA A 98 24.02 5.60 -0.71
N SER A 99 23.99 5.92 0.58
CA SER A 99 24.97 6.82 1.22
C SER A 99 26.39 6.22 1.22
N ILE A 100 26.51 4.91 1.44
CA ILE A 100 27.80 4.20 1.36
C ILE A 100 28.30 4.17 -0.10
N ALA A 101 27.42 3.84 -1.05
CA ALA A 101 27.75 3.85 -2.47
C ALA A 101 28.17 5.26 -2.94
N LEU A 102 27.49 6.30 -2.46
CA LEU A 102 27.82 7.70 -2.71
C LEU A 102 29.23 8.04 -2.24
N TYR A 103 29.59 7.66 -1.00
CA TYR A 103 30.94 7.87 -0.49
C TYR A 103 32.01 7.24 -1.41
N HIS A 104 31.77 6.03 -1.89
CA HIS A 104 32.67 5.37 -2.83
C HIS A 104 32.72 6.07 -4.19
N PHE A 105 31.59 6.52 -4.73
CA PHE A 105 31.54 7.32 -5.95
C PHE A 105 32.36 8.60 -5.83
N LEU A 106 32.12 9.41 -4.79
CA LEU A 106 32.86 10.64 -4.53
C LEU A 106 34.35 10.36 -4.36
N LYS A 107 34.72 9.34 -3.59
CA LYS A 107 36.13 8.94 -3.43
C LYS A 107 36.79 8.64 -4.77
N GLN A 108 36.14 7.90 -5.68
CA GLN A 108 36.70 7.62 -7.00
C GLN A 108 36.75 8.87 -7.89
N LEU A 109 35.75 9.74 -7.79
CA LEU A 109 35.71 11.00 -8.55
C LEU A 109 36.86 11.93 -8.14
N TYR A 110 37.05 12.17 -6.84
CA TYR A 110 38.13 13.01 -6.35
C TYR A 110 39.53 12.44 -6.65
N LEU A 111 39.68 11.10 -6.66
CA LEU A 111 40.92 10.41 -7.06
C LEU A 111 41.34 10.67 -8.51
N HIS A 112 40.46 11.18 -9.37
CA HIS A 112 40.85 11.59 -10.73
C HIS A 112 41.46 12.99 -10.79
N PHE A 113 41.05 13.87 -9.88
CA PHE A 113 41.47 15.27 -9.83
C PHE A 113 42.63 15.52 -8.86
N LYS A 114 42.87 14.60 -7.93
CA LYS A 114 43.91 14.71 -6.89
C LYS A 114 44.74 13.44 -6.82
N ASN A 115 46.04 13.59 -6.53
CA ASN A 115 46.95 12.46 -6.38
C ASN A 115 46.58 11.62 -5.14
N LYS A 116 46.98 10.34 -5.13
CA LYS A 116 46.72 9.41 -4.01
C LYS A 116 47.22 9.99 -2.69
N ASP A 117 48.38 10.63 -2.67
CA ASP A 117 48.98 11.20 -1.44
C ASP A 117 48.17 12.40 -0.91
N GLN A 118 47.65 13.25 -1.80
CA GLN A 118 46.78 14.36 -1.42
C GLN A 118 45.44 13.90 -0.85
N LEU A 119 44.96 12.71 -1.23
CA LEU A 119 43.71 12.14 -0.71
C LEU A 119 43.89 11.29 0.54
N GLN A 120 45.13 10.98 0.91
CA GLN A 120 45.44 10.48 2.25
C GLN A 120 45.41 11.61 3.28
N ASP A 121 45.43 12.88 2.84
CA ASP A 121 45.16 14.00 3.73
C ASP A 121 43.74 13.87 4.31
N SER A 122 43.70 13.86 5.64
CA SER A 122 42.51 13.92 6.47
C SER A 122 41.50 14.97 6.03
N SER A 123 41.95 16.13 5.52
CA SER A 123 41.08 17.22 5.10
C SER A 123 40.16 16.81 3.94
N TYR A 124 40.67 16.09 2.94
CA TYR A 124 39.91 15.65 1.78
C TYR A 124 38.96 14.50 2.12
N GLN A 125 39.37 13.57 2.97
CA GLN A 125 38.49 12.48 3.40
C GLN A 125 37.31 13.03 4.20
N LEU A 126 37.55 14.01 5.08
CA LEU A 126 36.51 14.73 5.81
C LEU A 126 35.60 15.52 4.86
N LYS A 127 36.14 16.16 3.80
CA LYS A 127 35.32 16.82 2.75
C LYS A 127 34.36 15.83 2.08
N ILE A 128 34.84 14.64 1.69
CA ILE A 128 34.00 13.61 1.05
C ILE A 128 32.92 13.09 2.00
N ILE A 129 33.27 12.82 3.26
CA ILE A 129 32.31 12.41 4.30
C ILE A 129 31.24 13.50 4.47
N PHE A 130 31.65 14.76 4.57
CA PHE A 130 30.73 15.87 4.76
C PHE A 130 29.74 16.03 3.59
N ILE A 131 30.20 15.95 2.33
CA ILE A 131 29.31 15.98 1.17
C ILE A 131 28.32 14.80 1.19
N THR A 132 28.79 13.62 1.62
CA THR A 132 27.93 12.44 1.76
C THR A 132 26.84 12.66 2.82
N LEU A 133 27.21 13.21 3.98
CA LEU A 133 26.28 13.52 5.06
C LEU A 133 25.31 14.66 4.70
N LEU A 134 25.78 15.68 3.97
CA LEU A 134 24.91 16.74 3.46
C LEU A 134 23.81 16.16 2.58
N TRP A 135 24.13 15.20 1.72
CA TRP A 135 23.14 14.56 0.85
C TRP A 135 22.22 13.61 1.61
N SER A 136 22.75 12.75 2.48
CA SER A 136 21.95 11.74 3.18
C SER A 136 21.02 12.33 4.24
N LEU A 137 21.44 13.40 4.91
CA LEU A 137 20.66 14.02 5.98
C LEU A 137 19.70 15.12 5.48
N HIS A 138 19.72 15.42 4.17
CA HIS A 138 18.89 16.47 3.58
C HIS A 138 17.40 16.08 3.52
N PRO A 139 16.45 16.97 3.86
CA PRO A 139 15.03 16.63 3.88
C PRO A 139 14.42 16.31 2.52
N ILE A 140 15.11 16.65 1.41
CA ILE A 140 14.71 16.24 0.05
C ILE A 140 14.62 14.71 -0.08
N SER A 141 15.39 13.95 0.70
CA SER A 141 15.36 12.48 0.71
C SER A 141 14.04 11.92 1.25
N THR A 142 13.26 12.72 2.00
CA THR A 142 12.00 12.27 2.61
C THR A 142 11.03 11.71 1.58
N THR A 143 10.93 12.33 0.41
CA THR A 143 10.00 11.87 -0.64
C THR A 143 10.50 10.62 -1.37
N ALA A 144 11.80 10.32 -1.34
CA ALA A 144 12.34 9.07 -1.90
C ALA A 144 12.28 7.90 -0.90
N VAL A 145 12.21 8.20 0.40
CA VAL A 145 12.26 7.21 1.48
C VAL A 145 10.88 6.95 2.11
N SER A 146 10.15 7.99 2.49
CA SER A 146 8.90 7.89 3.27
C SER A 146 7.67 7.67 2.39
N TYR A 147 7.71 8.09 1.12
CA TYR A 147 6.72 7.76 0.12
C TYR A 147 7.11 6.43 -0.55
N VAL A 148 6.49 5.35 -0.07
CA VAL A 148 6.98 3.97 -0.22
C VAL A 148 7.30 3.59 -1.67
N ILE A 149 6.41 3.89 -2.62
CA ILE A 149 6.61 3.54 -4.04
C ILE A 149 7.87 4.19 -4.65
N GLN A 150 8.33 5.32 -4.10
CA GLN A 150 9.54 6.00 -4.54
C GLN A 150 10.82 5.30 -4.07
N ARG A 151 10.71 4.09 -3.53
CA ARG A 151 11.76 3.07 -3.56
C ARG A 151 12.43 2.98 -4.93
N ALA A 152 11.65 3.16 -6.01
CA ALA A 152 12.14 3.29 -7.39
C ALA A 152 13.30 4.29 -7.49
N ALA A 153 13.11 5.52 -6.99
CA ALA A 153 14.13 6.57 -7.00
C ALA A 153 15.32 6.22 -6.10
N SER A 154 15.06 5.64 -4.92
CA SER A 154 16.10 5.24 -3.96
C SER A 154 17.02 4.13 -4.49
N LEU A 155 16.45 3.06 -5.06
CA LEU A 155 17.21 1.95 -5.67
C LEU A 155 17.95 2.40 -6.93
N SER A 156 17.28 3.16 -7.80
CA SER A 156 17.91 3.71 -9.01
C SER A 156 19.15 4.53 -8.66
N THR A 157 19.06 5.39 -7.64
CA THR A 157 20.18 6.20 -7.13
C THR A 157 21.31 5.35 -6.56
N LEU A 158 20.99 4.35 -5.73
CA LEU A 158 21.96 3.39 -5.18
C LEU A 158 22.78 2.75 -6.31
N PHE A 159 22.10 2.18 -7.30
CA PHE A 159 22.76 1.48 -8.39
C PHE A 159 23.49 2.43 -9.35
N LEU A 160 23.02 3.66 -9.57
CA LEU A 160 23.78 4.67 -10.31
C LEU A 160 25.09 5.06 -9.60
N PHE A 161 25.07 5.24 -8.27
CA PHE A 161 26.30 5.51 -7.53
C PHE A 161 27.29 4.36 -7.61
N ILE A 162 26.81 3.11 -7.52
CA ILE A 162 27.65 1.93 -7.74
C ILE A 162 28.22 1.96 -9.16
N THR A 163 27.39 2.14 -10.19
CA THR A 163 27.83 2.20 -11.58
C THR A 163 28.90 3.26 -11.79
N PHE A 164 28.72 4.49 -11.29
CA PHE A 164 29.70 5.56 -11.45
C PHE A 164 30.98 5.30 -10.65
N ALA A 165 30.88 4.74 -9.43
CA ALA A 165 32.04 4.36 -8.66
C ALA A 165 32.87 3.29 -9.38
N LEU A 166 32.21 2.28 -9.94
CA LEU A 166 32.84 1.21 -10.71
C LEU A 166 33.47 1.75 -11.99
N TYR A 167 32.74 2.57 -12.75
CA TYR A 167 33.22 3.22 -13.96
C TYR A 167 34.50 4.03 -13.73
N LEU A 168 34.49 4.91 -12.73
CA LEU A 168 35.65 5.73 -12.42
C LEU A 168 36.81 4.86 -11.90
N ARG A 169 36.53 3.85 -11.07
CA ARG A 169 37.56 2.93 -10.58
C ARG A 169 38.23 2.17 -11.72
N THR A 170 37.46 1.61 -12.66
CA THR A 170 38.01 0.86 -13.79
C THR A 170 38.84 1.76 -14.69
N ARG A 171 38.32 2.94 -15.00
CA ARG A 171 39.01 3.98 -15.77
C ARG A 171 40.36 4.33 -15.17
N ARG A 172 40.42 4.64 -13.87
CA ARG A 172 41.66 5.01 -13.19
C ARG A 172 42.69 3.88 -13.22
N LEU A 173 42.28 2.66 -12.88
CA LEU A 173 43.21 1.52 -12.83
C LEU A 173 43.72 1.13 -14.23
N ALA A 174 42.88 1.29 -15.27
CA ALA A 174 43.33 1.16 -16.65
C ALA A 174 44.40 2.21 -16.99
N LEU A 175 44.20 3.47 -16.58
CA LEU A 175 45.20 4.52 -16.77
C LEU A 175 46.51 4.24 -16.03
N GLU A 176 46.44 3.80 -14.77
CA GLU A 176 47.63 3.47 -13.97
C GLU A 176 48.46 2.38 -14.66
N LYS A 177 47.82 1.34 -15.21
CA LYS A 177 48.51 0.28 -15.96
C LYS A 177 49.06 0.75 -17.30
N ILE A 178 48.29 1.52 -18.06
CA ILE A 178 48.77 2.10 -19.33
C ILE A 178 50.00 2.98 -19.09
N GLN A 179 50.03 3.78 -18.02
CA GLN A 179 51.18 4.58 -17.64
C GLN A 179 52.40 3.74 -17.23
N GLN A 180 52.18 2.52 -16.73
CA GLN A 180 53.21 1.55 -16.39
C GLN A 180 53.63 0.68 -17.60
N ASN A 181 53.16 0.99 -18.82
CA ASN A 181 53.33 0.17 -20.02
C ASN A 181 52.82 -1.27 -19.88
N GLU A 182 51.91 -1.53 -18.94
CA GLU A 182 51.26 -2.82 -18.75
C GLU A 182 49.89 -2.85 -19.44
N GLN A 183 49.56 -4.00 -20.05
CA GLN A 183 48.17 -4.24 -20.42
C GLN A 183 47.33 -4.61 -19.18
N PRO A 184 46.14 -4.01 -18.99
CA PRO A 184 45.22 -4.47 -17.96
C PRO A 184 44.79 -5.91 -18.23
N PRO A 185 44.88 -6.82 -17.24
CA PRO A 185 44.52 -8.22 -17.45
C PRO A 185 43.06 -8.33 -17.94
N LEU A 186 42.86 -9.07 -19.02
CA LEU A 186 41.58 -9.16 -19.72
C LEU A 186 40.43 -9.55 -18.77
N PHE A 187 40.66 -10.58 -17.95
CA PHE A 187 39.70 -11.07 -16.96
C PHE A 187 39.27 -10.00 -15.95
N TRP A 188 40.23 -9.19 -15.46
CA TRP A 188 39.96 -8.11 -14.53
C TRP A 188 39.06 -7.04 -15.17
N SER A 189 39.35 -6.69 -16.42
CA SER A 189 38.54 -5.73 -17.18
C SER A 189 37.11 -6.23 -17.42
N ILE A 190 36.93 -7.54 -17.66
CA ILE A 190 35.62 -8.17 -17.86
C ILE A 190 34.82 -8.16 -16.57
N LYS A 191 35.41 -8.60 -15.44
CA LYS A 191 34.71 -8.66 -14.14
C LYS A 191 34.07 -7.32 -13.76
N TRP A 192 34.83 -6.22 -13.85
CA TRP A 192 34.29 -4.91 -13.50
C TRP A 192 33.33 -4.35 -14.54
N SER A 193 33.52 -4.67 -15.82
CA SER A 193 32.58 -4.28 -16.87
C SER A 193 31.22 -4.97 -16.69
N VAL A 194 31.21 -6.26 -16.34
CA VAL A 194 30.00 -7.00 -16.01
C VAL A 194 29.33 -6.41 -14.77
N LEU A 195 30.06 -6.15 -13.70
CA LEU A 195 29.48 -5.58 -12.48
C LEU A 195 28.89 -4.17 -12.71
N MET A 196 29.57 -3.36 -13.51
CA MET A 196 29.08 -2.04 -13.93
C MET A 196 27.81 -2.16 -14.78
N LEU A 197 27.77 -3.09 -15.74
CA LEU A 197 26.60 -3.33 -16.58
C LEU A 197 25.41 -3.82 -15.76
N VAL A 198 25.60 -4.82 -14.91
CA VAL A 198 24.55 -5.35 -14.02
C VAL A 198 24.01 -4.25 -13.11
N SER A 199 24.89 -3.47 -12.47
CA SER A 199 24.46 -2.34 -11.64
C SER A 199 23.67 -1.32 -12.45
N PHE A 200 24.11 -0.97 -13.67
CA PHE A 200 23.39 -0.02 -14.51
C PHE A 200 22.01 -0.54 -14.94
N LEU A 201 21.91 -1.81 -15.33
CA LEU A 201 20.64 -2.44 -15.69
C LEU A 201 19.68 -2.48 -14.50
N LEU A 202 20.17 -2.77 -13.30
CA LEU A 202 19.37 -2.71 -12.07
C LEU A 202 18.90 -1.27 -11.77
N ALA A 203 19.72 -0.26 -12.05
CA ALA A 203 19.32 1.14 -11.92
C ALA A 203 18.15 1.49 -12.86
N VAL A 204 18.24 1.07 -14.12
CA VAL A 204 17.20 1.30 -15.15
C VAL A 204 15.94 0.49 -14.85
N ALA A 205 16.08 -0.76 -14.40
CA ALA A 205 14.96 -1.60 -13.98
C ALA A 205 14.27 -1.08 -12.70
N SER A 206 14.98 -0.28 -11.90
CA SER A 206 14.39 0.42 -10.74
C SER A 206 13.67 1.70 -11.14
N LYS A 207 14.19 2.44 -12.12
CA LYS A 207 13.57 3.65 -12.66
C LYS A 207 14.13 3.94 -14.04
N GLU A 208 13.26 4.11 -15.02
CA GLU A 208 13.58 4.35 -16.42
C GLU A 208 14.48 5.58 -16.62
N THR A 209 14.34 6.60 -15.77
CA THR A 209 15.16 7.81 -15.81
C THR A 209 16.65 7.56 -15.58
N ALA A 210 17.02 6.40 -15.01
CA ALA A 210 18.42 6.04 -14.80
C ALA A 210 19.21 5.90 -16.10
N ILE A 211 18.53 5.76 -17.25
CA ILE A 211 19.19 5.73 -18.57
C ILE A 211 20.04 6.98 -18.83
N LEU A 212 19.70 8.11 -18.19
CA LEU A 212 20.47 9.36 -18.22
C LEU A 212 21.86 9.23 -17.57
N GLY A 213 22.15 8.14 -16.87
CA GLY A 213 23.51 7.82 -16.43
C GLY A 213 24.50 7.68 -17.58
N LEU A 214 24.07 7.28 -18.79
CA LEU A 214 24.95 7.18 -19.96
C LEU A 214 25.48 8.53 -20.44
N PRO A 215 24.63 9.56 -20.74
CA PRO A 215 25.13 10.88 -21.09
C PRO A 215 25.92 11.55 -19.95
N MET A 216 25.69 11.19 -18.69
CA MET A 216 26.53 11.64 -17.57
C MET A 216 27.93 11.05 -17.63
N ILE A 217 28.07 9.75 -17.90
CA ILE A 217 29.38 9.11 -18.09
C ILE A 217 30.12 9.76 -19.27
N ILE A 218 29.43 10.01 -20.38
CA ILE A 218 30.01 10.72 -21.53
C ILE A 218 30.49 12.12 -21.12
N THR A 219 29.68 12.86 -20.35
CA THR A 219 30.04 14.18 -19.83
C THR A 219 31.28 14.12 -18.95
N MET A 220 31.38 13.12 -18.06
CA MET A 220 32.57 12.89 -17.24
C MET A 220 33.80 12.65 -18.12
N GLU A 221 33.71 11.84 -19.18
CA GLU A 221 34.83 11.64 -20.11
C GLU A 221 35.27 12.90 -20.84
N LEU A 222 34.31 13.69 -21.34
CA LEU A 222 34.59 14.92 -22.07
C LEU A 222 35.37 15.93 -21.19
N PHE A 223 35.09 15.96 -19.89
CA PHE A 223 35.70 16.92 -18.97
C PHE A 223 36.90 16.37 -18.19
N LEU A 224 37.10 15.06 -18.10
CA LEU A 224 38.24 14.47 -17.38
C LEU A 224 39.59 14.62 -18.12
N GLN A 225 39.61 15.10 -19.38
CA GLN A 225 40.73 15.59 -20.21
C GLN A 225 42.04 14.76 -20.30
N LYS A 226 42.19 13.65 -19.56
CA LYS A 226 43.38 12.78 -19.61
C LYS A 226 43.18 11.63 -20.61
N GLY A 227 43.68 11.85 -21.83
CA GLY A 227 44.53 10.90 -22.59
C GLY A 227 44.00 9.49 -22.95
N LEU A 228 42.73 9.31 -23.32
CA LEU A 228 42.20 7.96 -23.66
C LEU A 228 41.45 7.90 -25.00
N LYS A 229 41.87 8.68 -26.01
CA LYS A 229 41.15 8.82 -27.30
C LYS A 229 40.80 7.47 -28.00
N ASN A 230 41.62 6.43 -27.87
CA ASN A 230 41.43 5.17 -28.61
C ASN A 230 41.03 3.95 -27.75
N PHE A 231 41.56 3.80 -26.52
CA PHE A 231 41.29 2.60 -25.69
C PHE A 231 39.83 2.53 -25.18
N PHE A 232 39.25 3.68 -24.82
CA PHE A 232 37.87 3.74 -24.32
C PHE A 232 36.84 3.93 -25.41
N LYS A 233 37.18 4.44 -26.60
CA LYS A 233 36.20 4.68 -27.68
C LYS A 233 35.44 3.39 -28.01
N ASN A 234 36.12 2.26 -28.22
CA ASN A 234 35.45 1.00 -28.60
C ASN A 234 34.74 0.30 -27.43
N ARG A 235 35.26 0.40 -26.19
CA ARG A 235 34.64 -0.22 -25.01
C ARG A 235 33.52 0.61 -24.39
N LEU A 236 33.62 1.94 -24.42
CA LEU A 236 32.55 2.87 -24.10
C LEU A 236 31.45 2.76 -25.14
N ILE A 237 31.77 2.67 -26.44
CA ILE A 237 30.77 2.38 -27.47
C ILE A 237 30.12 1.01 -27.22
N LEU A 238 30.86 -0.06 -26.91
CA LEU A 238 30.26 -1.36 -26.59
C LEU A 238 29.37 -1.31 -25.33
N PHE A 239 29.84 -0.65 -24.26
CA PHE A 239 29.05 -0.45 -23.05
C PHE A 239 27.81 0.39 -23.32
N LEU A 240 27.92 1.50 -24.06
CA LEU A 240 26.81 2.35 -24.46
C LEU A 240 25.84 1.56 -25.33
N THR A 241 26.31 0.85 -26.35
CA THR A 241 25.49 0.04 -27.26
C THR A 241 24.73 -1.04 -26.50
N ILE A 242 25.37 -1.83 -25.64
CA ILE A 242 24.71 -2.88 -24.84
C ILE A 242 23.74 -2.25 -23.82
N SER A 243 24.16 -1.16 -23.17
CA SER A 243 23.35 -0.47 -22.16
C SER A 243 22.18 0.33 -22.74
N THR A 244 22.20 0.67 -24.03
CA THR A 244 21.04 1.26 -24.72
C THR A 244 20.17 0.18 -25.36
N SER A 245 20.76 -0.87 -25.92
CA SER A 245 19.99 -1.90 -26.65
C SER A 245 19.19 -2.81 -25.72
N ILE A 246 19.66 -3.14 -24.51
CA ILE A 246 18.90 -3.96 -23.56
C ILE A 246 17.66 -3.20 -23.03
N PRO A 247 17.76 -1.96 -22.50
CA PRO A 247 16.59 -1.19 -22.11
C PRO A 247 15.68 -0.83 -23.29
N ALA A 248 16.23 -0.53 -24.47
CA ALA A 248 15.43 -0.29 -25.67
C ALA A 248 14.65 -1.55 -26.07
N PHE A 249 15.25 -2.73 -25.95
CA PHE A 249 14.58 -4.01 -26.18
C PHE A 249 13.42 -4.22 -25.21
N PHE A 250 13.63 -4.03 -23.89
CA PHE A 250 12.55 -4.14 -22.90
C PHE A 250 11.47 -3.05 -23.06
N ALA A 251 11.87 -1.82 -23.43
CA ALA A 251 10.94 -0.74 -23.69
C ALA A 251 10.10 -1.00 -24.95
N LEU A 252 10.69 -1.54 -26.02
CA LEU A 252 10.01 -1.94 -27.26
C LEU A 252 9.11 -3.16 -27.05
N TYR A 253 9.52 -4.11 -26.21
CA TYR A 253 8.73 -5.28 -25.84
C TYR A 253 7.53 -4.90 -24.96
N GLY A 254 7.72 -4.01 -23.98
CA GLY A 254 6.65 -3.42 -23.18
C GLY A 254 5.74 -2.44 -23.95
N HIS A 255 6.26 -1.84 -25.03
CA HIS A 255 5.53 -0.89 -25.89
C HIS A 255 4.32 -1.49 -26.59
N ARG A 256 4.28 -2.83 -26.79
CA ARG A 256 3.12 -3.49 -27.42
C ARG A 256 1.85 -3.44 -26.56
N HIS A 257 1.93 -3.10 -25.27
CA HIS A 257 0.77 -3.09 -24.36
C HIS A 257 0.51 -1.76 -23.61
N GLU A 258 1.54 -0.95 -23.32
CA GLU A 258 1.39 0.23 -22.44
C GLU A 258 0.99 1.55 -23.13
N ILE A 259 1.36 1.78 -24.39
CA ILE A 259 1.04 3.07 -25.06
C ILE A 259 -0.47 3.28 -25.16
N GLY A 260 -1.25 2.21 -25.41
CA GLY A 260 -2.71 2.28 -25.46
C GLY A 260 -3.35 2.64 -24.12
N MET A 261 -2.74 2.26 -22.99
CA MET A 261 -3.22 2.60 -21.65
C MET A 261 -2.76 3.99 -21.19
N ILE A 262 -1.55 4.41 -21.57
CA ILE A 262 -1.06 5.76 -21.28
C ILE A 262 -1.88 6.80 -22.04
N TYR A 263 -2.24 6.55 -23.31
CA TYR A 263 -3.12 7.44 -24.08
C TYR A 263 -4.57 7.48 -23.55
N SER A 264 -5.14 6.34 -23.15
CA SER A 264 -6.52 6.27 -22.64
C SER A 264 -6.66 6.81 -21.21
N ASN A 265 -5.65 6.64 -20.35
CA ASN A 265 -5.62 7.28 -19.03
C ASN A 265 -5.32 8.78 -19.10
N TYR A 266 -4.67 9.25 -20.16
CA TYR A 266 -4.45 10.68 -20.40
C TYR A 266 -5.77 11.46 -20.51
N GLN A 267 -6.78 10.86 -21.14
CA GLN A 267 -8.14 11.44 -21.21
C GLN A 267 -8.89 11.37 -19.87
N SER A 268 -8.64 10.36 -19.02
CA SER A 268 -9.37 10.15 -17.76
C SER A 268 -8.78 10.87 -16.54
N LEU A 269 -7.51 11.31 -16.63
CA LEU A 269 -6.79 12.14 -15.63
C LEU A 269 -6.75 13.63 -15.97
N SER A 270 -7.48 14.05 -17.01
CA SER A 270 -7.60 15.39 -17.60
C SER A 270 -8.09 16.54 -16.68
N THR A 271 -8.10 16.35 -15.36
CA THR A 271 -8.41 17.38 -14.35
C THR A 271 -7.19 18.11 -13.77
N TYR A 272 -5.96 17.71 -14.12
CA TYR A 272 -4.77 18.52 -13.84
C TYR A 272 -4.52 19.41 -15.05
N ALA A 273 -4.41 20.72 -14.81
CA ALA A 273 -4.29 21.78 -15.83
C ALA A 273 -3.70 21.27 -17.15
N GLN A 274 -4.45 21.39 -18.24
CA GLN A 274 -4.00 20.92 -19.56
C GLN A 274 -2.83 21.80 -19.99
N PHE A 275 -1.61 21.38 -19.70
CA PHE A 275 -0.42 22.01 -20.27
C PHE A 275 -0.31 21.58 -21.72
N THR A 276 -0.21 22.54 -22.63
CA THR A 276 0.36 22.26 -23.95
C THR A 276 1.81 21.81 -23.78
N TRP A 277 2.35 21.06 -24.74
CA TRP A 277 3.77 20.66 -24.72
C TRP A 277 4.71 21.89 -24.63
N TYR A 278 4.29 23.02 -25.20
CA TYR A 278 4.99 24.30 -25.15
C TYR A 278 4.96 24.93 -23.75
N GLU A 279 3.77 25.09 -23.17
CA GLU A 279 3.62 25.63 -21.80
C GLU A 279 4.34 24.75 -20.78
N ARG A 280 4.33 23.42 -20.99
CA ARG A 280 5.08 22.48 -20.18
C ARG A 280 6.56 22.81 -20.21
N LEU A 281 7.19 22.81 -21.39
CA LEU A 281 8.62 23.08 -21.54
C LEU A 281 9.02 24.42 -20.91
N LEU A 282 8.22 25.46 -21.12
CA LEU A 282 8.46 26.77 -20.52
C LEU A 282 8.33 26.76 -19.00
N THR A 283 7.40 25.98 -18.46
CA THR A 283 7.19 25.88 -17.01
C THR A 283 8.30 25.11 -16.33
N GLU A 284 8.83 24.06 -16.97
CA GLU A 284 9.92 23.24 -16.43
C GLU A 284 11.18 24.06 -16.14
N GLY A 285 11.48 25.10 -16.95
CA GLY A 285 12.57 26.03 -16.64
C GLY A 285 12.45 26.68 -15.26
N ARG A 286 11.24 27.09 -14.85
CA ARG A 286 10.97 27.66 -13.51
C ARG A 286 11.02 26.60 -12.42
N VAL A 287 10.51 25.41 -12.72
CA VAL A 287 10.52 24.27 -11.78
C VAL A 287 11.95 23.86 -11.42
N LEU A 288 12.88 23.86 -12.38
CA LEU A 288 14.30 23.59 -12.12
C LEU A 288 14.92 24.59 -11.13
N LEU A 289 14.56 25.87 -11.22
CA LEU A 289 15.03 26.86 -10.25
C LEU A 289 14.36 26.68 -8.89
N GLU A 290 13.09 26.30 -8.85
CA GLU A 290 12.41 25.99 -7.60
C GLU A 290 13.08 24.80 -6.89
N TYR A 291 13.49 23.78 -7.63
CA TYR A 291 14.26 22.68 -7.06
C TYR A 291 15.60 23.12 -6.49
N LEU A 292 16.35 23.98 -7.20
CA LEU A 292 17.59 24.55 -6.67
C LEU A 292 17.33 25.36 -5.40
N TYR A 293 16.25 26.15 -5.37
CA TYR A 293 15.83 26.91 -4.19
C TYR A 293 15.55 25.98 -3.00
N LYS A 294 14.79 24.88 -3.19
CA LYS A 294 14.49 23.92 -2.12
C LYS A 294 15.70 23.11 -1.64
N LEU A 295 16.72 22.95 -2.47
CA LEU A 295 17.98 22.32 -2.06
C LEU A 295 18.85 23.25 -1.22
N ILE A 296 18.88 24.54 -1.55
CA ILE A 296 19.66 25.53 -0.80
C ILE A 296 18.92 25.93 0.49
N PHE A 297 17.60 26.06 0.40
CA PHE A 297 16.72 26.45 1.50
C PHE A 297 15.71 25.34 1.85
N PRO A 298 16.15 24.28 2.54
CA PRO A 298 15.35 23.07 2.76
C PRO A 298 14.38 23.15 3.96
N TRP A 299 13.40 24.06 3.91
CA TRP A 299 12.44 24.24 5.01
C TRP A 299 11.37 23.16 4.93
N HIS A 300 11.18 22.39 5.99
CA HIS A 300 10.29 21.22 6.01
C HIS A 300 8.84 21.51 5.56
N THR A 301 8.34 22.73 5.78
CA THR A 301 6.98 23.15 5.40
C THR A 301 6.81 23.44 3.91
N GLN A 302 7.89 23.77 3.19
CA GLN A 302 7.84 24.08 1.76
C GLN A 302 7.70 22.83 0.88
N PHE A 303 8.00 21.66 1.46
CA PHE A 303 7.92 20.40 0.76
C PHE A 303 6.47 19.94 0.64
N ASN A 304 6.07 19.35 -0.49
CA ASN A 304 4.72 18.87 -0.74
C ASN A 304 4.71 17.49 -1.40
N LEU A 305 3.68 16.69 -1.15
CA LEU A 305 3.45 15.47 -1.92
C LEU A 305 3.03 15.81 -3.36
N GLN A 306 2.15 16.80 -3.51
CA GLN A 306 1.68 17.26 -4.80
C GLN A 306 1.56 18.79 -4.82
N LYS A 307 2.03 19.41 -5.90
CA LYS A 307 1.98 20.86 -6.08
C LYS A 307 1.28 21.20 -7.38
N ALA A 308 0.31 22.13 -7.35
CA ALA A 308 -0.13 22.79 -8.57
C ALA A 308 0.92 23.81 -9.00
N VAL A 309 1.33 23.69 -10.25
CA VAL A 309 2.23 24.65 -10.89
C VAL A 309 1.41 25.48 -11.86
N ASN A 310 1.54 26.79 -11.79
CA ASN A 310 0.88 27.69 -12.74
C ASN A 310 1.62 27.64 -14.08
N PRO A 311 0.92 27.42 -15.22
CA PRO A 311 1.55 27.34 -16.52
C PRO A 311 2.23 28.64 -16.96
N SER A 312 3.41 28.51 -17.55
CA SER A 312 4.06 29.55 -18.34
C SER A 312 3.38 29.62 -19.71
N LYS A 313 2.55 30.63 -19.93
CA LYS A 313 1.89 30.85 -21.23
C LYS A 313 2.83 31.41 -22.30
N GLY A 314 4.01 31.86 -21.90
CA GLY A 314 5.04 32.46 -22.75
C GLY A 314 6.30 32.78 -21.96
N LEU A 315 7.36 33.21 -22.65
CA LEU A 315 8.64 33.56 -22.01
C LEU A 315 8.53 34.75 -21.04
N PHE A 316 7.62 35.69 -21.32
CA PHE A 316 7.41 36.89 -20.50
C PHE A 316 6.24 36.76 -19.51
N THR A 317 5.47 35.67 -19.58
CA THR A 317 4.24 35.47 -18.80
C THR A 317 4.29 34.14 -18.06
N PRO A 318 4.81 34.10 -16.83
CA PRO A 318 5.44 35.21 -16.07
C PRO A 318 6.89 35.49 -16.49
N ILE A 319 7.40 36.70 -16.19
CA ILE A 319 8.79 37.11 -16.51
C ILE A 319 9.85 36.20 -15.87
N THR A 320 9.49 35.55 -14.76
CA THR A 320 10.32 34.53 -14.11
C THR A 320 10.69 33.40 -15.07
N THR A 321 9.89 33.12 -16.12
CA THR A 321 10.20 32.11 -17.13
C THR A 321 11.46 32.48 -17.90
N LEU A 322 11.51 33.68 -18.49
CA LEU A 322 12.70 34.17 -19.18
C LEU A 322 13.92 34.19 -18.24
N LEU A 323 13.76 34.71 -17.01
CA LEU A 323 14.85 34.75 -16.03
C LEU A 323 15.38 33.36 -15.70
N SER A 324 14.50 32.34 -15.61
CA SER A 324 14.92 30.96 -15.41
C SER A 324 15.76 30.43 -16.56
N PHE A 325 15.34 30.65 -17.81
CA PHE A 325 16.12 30.22 -18.96
C PHE A 325 17.44 30.97 -19.09
N LEU A 326 17.47 32.28 -18.84
CA LEU A 326 18.71 33.07 -18.83
C LEU A 326 19.67 32.58 -17.75
N PHE A 327 19.18 32.27 -16.55
CA PHE A 327 20.00 31.70 -15.48
C PHE A 327 20.57 30.34 -15.86
N ILE A 328 19.72 29.42 -16.34
CA ILE A 328 20.14 28.06 -16.75
C ILE A 328 21.16 28.13 -17.89
N PHE A 329 20.91 28.96 -18.90
CA PHE A 329 21.85 29.15 -20.00
C PHE A 329 23.15 29.77 -19.52
N GLY A 330 23.09 30.80 -18.67
CA GLY A 330 24.25 31.46 -18.07
C GLY A 330 25.12 30.51 -17.25
N ILE A 331 24.52 29.67 -16.40
CA ILE A 331 25.27 28.72 -15.57
C ILE A 331 25.88 27.58 -16.40
N LEU A 332 25.20 27.12 -17.46
CA LEU A 332 25.75 26.13 -18.40
C LEU A 332 26.90 26.71 -19.22
N LEU A 333 26.78 27.94 -19.72
CA LEU A 333 27.86 28.64 -20.41
C LEU A 333 29.06 28.87 -19.48
N PHE A 334 28.82 29.27 -18.23
CA PHE A 334 29.85 29.41 -17.21
C PHE A 334 30.55 28.06 -16.96
N ALA A 335 29.80 26.99 -16.74
CA ALA A 335 30.33 25.65 -16.58
C ALA A 335 31.17 25.22 -17.79
N TRP A 336 30.70 25.51 -19.01
CA TRP A 336 31.43 25.22 -20.23
C TRP A 336 32.75 25.99 -20.29
N LYS A 337 32.76 27.30 -20.02
CA LYS A 337 33.98 28.11 -19.98
C LYS A 337 34.97 27.63 -18.92
N GLN A 338 34.46 27.14 -17.79
CA GLN A 338 35.28 26.66 -16.68
C GLN A 338 35.81 25.23 -16.85
N ARG A 339 35.39 24.49 -17.89
CA ARG A 339 35.71 23.05 -18.05
C ARG A 339 37.20 22.70 -18.02
N ALA A 340 38.06 23.58 -18.51
CA ALA A 340 39.51 23.36 -18.49
C ALA A 340 40.15 23.68 -17.12
N LYS A 341 39.62 24.67 -16.38
CA LYS A 341 40.18 25.12 -15.10
C LYS A 341 39.58 24.41 -13.89
N ARG A 342 38.28 24.11 -13.95
CA ARG A 342 37.46 23.54 -12.87
C ARG A 342 36.54 22.46 -13.44
N ALA A 343 37.13 21.43 -14.03
CA ALA A 343 36.39 20.30 -14.63
C ALA A 343 35.38 19.66 -13.66
N LEU A 344 35.71 19.52 -12.37
CA LEU A 344 34.78 18.96 -11.38
C LEU A 344 33.51 19.80 -11.21
N LEU A 345 33.64 21.13 -11.22
CA LEU A 345 32.49 22.05 -11.21
C LEU A 345 31.64 21.90 -12.47
N SER A 346 32.28 21.77 -13.64
CA SER A 346 31.57 21.58 -14.90
C SER A 346 30.84 20.25 -14.95
N ILE A 347 31.46 19.16 -14.50
CA ILE A 347 30.81 17.84 -14.37
C ILE A 347 29.58 17.95 -13.47
N SER A 348 29.72 18.58 -12.31
CA SER A 348 28.60 18.81 -11.38
C SER A 348 27.42 19.53 -12.05
N ILE A 349 27.66 20.69 -12.67
CA ILE A 349 26.58 21.49 -13.26
C ILE A 349 25.91 20.73 -14.42
N PHE A 350 26.68 20.15 -15.34
CA PHE A 350 26.10 19.42 -16.47
C PHE A 350 25.36 18.16 -16.02
N CYS A 351 25.91 17.37 -15.09
CA CYS A 351 25.23 16.17 -14.60
C CYS A 351 23.92 16.50 -13.85
N PHE A 352 23.87 17.62 -13.12
CA PHE A 352 22.62 18.11 -12.51
C PHE A 352 21.53 18.32 -13.57
N PHE A 353 21.80 19.07 -14.64
CA PHE A 353 20.79 19.33 -15.67
C PHE A 353 20.49 18.09 -16.53
N ILE A 354 21.50 17.28 -16.88
CA ILE A 354 21.31 16.03 -17.65
C ILE A 354 20.35 15.09 -16.92
N SER A 355 20.45 15.00 -15.60
CA SER A 355 19.61 14.12 -14.79
C SER A 355 18.12 14.47 -14.81
N GLN A 356 17.79 15.70 -15.22
CA GLN A 356 16.43 16.21 -15.29
C GLN A 356 15.83 16.15 -16.70
N LEU A 357 16.60 15.76 -17.73
CA LEU A 357 16.16 15.86 -19.13
C LEU A 357 14.90 15.05 -19.46
N ILE A 358 14.71 13.86 -18.90
CA ILE A 358 13.50 13.08 -19.18
C ILE A 358 12.27 13.70 -18.52
N GLU A 359 12.41 14.15 -17.27
CA GLU A 359 11.27 14.62 -16.47
C GLU A 359 10.92 16.08 -16.76
N SER A 360 11.89 16.90 -17.18
CA SER A 360 11.79 18.36 -17.39
C SER A 360 11.74 18.75 -18.88
N THR A 361 11.14 17.91 -19.73
CA THR A 361 10.96 18.17 -21.18
C THR A 361 9.49 18.05 -21.60
N ILE A 362 9.23 17.91 -22.90
CA ILE A 362 7.90 17.81 -23.50
C ILE A 362 7.14 16.52 -23.15
N LEU A 363 7.80 15.53 -22.55
CA LEU A 363 7.17 14.26 -22.18
C LEU A 363 6.05 14.51 -21.17
N PRO A 364 4.82 14.01 -21.40
CA PRO A 364 3.62 14.42 -20.67
C PRO A 364 3.51 13.73 -19.29
N LEU A 365 4.53 13.91 -18.46
CA LEU A 365 4.59 13.47 -17.07
C LEU A 365 3.98 14.53 -16.15
N HIS A 366 3.79 14.23 -14.87
CA HIS A 366 3.50 15.30 -13.89
C HIS A 366 4.61 16.36 -13.93
N ILE A 367 4.27 17.64 -13.72
CA ILE A 367 5.27 18.72 -13.82
C ILE A 367 6.20 18.75 -12.61
N TYR A 368 5.66 18.45 -11.43
CA TYR A 368 6.38 18.68 -10.19
C TYR A 368 6.31 17.47 -9.28
N PHE A 369 7.48 16.98 -8.86
CA PHE A 369 7.63 16.02 -7.78
C PHE A 369 9.03 16.14 -7.15
N GLU A 370 9.09 16.05 -5.83
CA GLU A 370 10.33 16.32 -5.09
C GLU A 370 11.35 15.19 -5.20
N HIS A 371 10.88 13.95 -5.32
CA HIS A 371 11.73 12.77 -5.44
C HIS A 371 12.55 12.79 -6.75
N ARG A 372 12.20 13.64 -7.73
CA ARG A 372 12.98 13.88 -8.95
C ARG A 372 14.35 14.48 -8.68
N VAL A 373 14.50 15.17 -7.56
CA VAL A 373 15.72 15.91 -7.22
C VAL A 373 16.57 15.16 -6.20
N TYR A 374 16.09 14.01 -5.75
CA TYR A 374 16.83 13.14 -4.83
C TYR A 374 18.23 12.76 -5.34
N PHE A 375 18.33 12.10 -6.51
CA PHE A 375 19.63 11.80 -7.12
C PHE A 375 20.39 13.07 -7.56
N PRO A 376 19.77 14.02 -8.27
CA PRO A 376 20.46 15.19 -8.82
C PRO A 376 21.07 16.11 -7.76
N SER A 377 20.48 16.17 -6.57
CA SER A 377 20.95 17.02 -5.47
C SER A 377 22.42 16.81 -5.09
N ILE A 378 22.98 15.62 -5.31
CA ILE A 378 24.41 15.38 -5.03
C ILE A 378 25.32 16.29 -5.85
N PHE A 379 24.95 16.55 -7.10
CA PHE A 379 25.78 17.35 -7.99
C PHE A 379 25.84 18.80 -7.54
N LEU A 380 24.78 19.33 -6.92
CA LEU A 380 24.81 20.66 -6.30
C LEU A 380 25.89 20.72 -5.21
N TRP A 381 25.92 19.74 -4.30
CA TRP A 381 26.89 19.71 -3.20
C TRP A 381 28.32 19.53 -3.69
N ILE A 382 28.55 18.73 -4.73
CA ILE A 382 29.87 18.62 -5.39
C ILE A 382 30.30 19.99 -5.92
N GLY A 383 29.42 20.71 -6.64
CA GLY A 383 29.73 22.00 -7.24
C GLY A 383 30.02 23.09 -6.20
N ILE A 384 29.20 23.20 -5.17
CA ILE A 384 29.40 24.14 -4.05
C ILE A 384 30.74 23.87 -3.37
N SER A 385 31.10 22.60 -3.18
CA SER A 385 32.33 22.21 -2.49
C SER A 385 33.62 22.66 -3.19
N GLU A 386 33.57 23.03 -4.48
CA GLU A 386 34.72 23.58 -5.22
C GLU A 386 34.99 25.05 -4.89
N PHE A 387 34.01 25.76 -4.33
CA PHE A 387 34.18 27.14 -3.89
C PHE A 387 34.57 27.25 -2.42
N ILE A 388 34.23 26.25 -1.62
CA ILE A 388 34.49 26.27 -0.18
C ILE A 388 35.80 25.54 0.11
N LYS A 389 36.83 26.31 0.47
CA LYS A 389 38.04 25.76 1.11
C LYS A 389 37.72 25.44 2.56
N ILE A 390 37.04 24.32 2.78
CA ILE A 390 36.79 23.84 4.14
C ILE A 390 38.13 23.32 4.68
N ASN A 391 38.67 23.98 5.69
CA ASN A 391 39.63 23.35 6.59
C ASN A 391 38.83 22.75 7.75
N PRO A 392 38.41 21.47 7.69
CA PRO A 392 37.52 20.87 8.67
C PRO A 392 38.16 20.76 10.06
N LEU A 393 39.47 20.99 10.15
CA LEU A 393 40.24 21.06 11.39
C LEU A 393 40.17 22.44 12.07
N SER A 394 39.70 23.49 11.37
CA SER A 394 39.51 24.79 11.99
C SER A 394 38.22 24.82 12.80
N LYS A 395 38.32 25.26 14.07
CA LYS A 395 37.17 25.32 15.00
C LYS A 395 35.95 26.00 14.40
N LYS A 396 36.14 27.14 13.71
CA LYS A 396 35.04 27.88 13.06
C LYS A 396 34.36 27.06 11.95
N ALA A 397 35.12 26.41 11.08
CA ALA A 397 34.54 25.57 10.04
C ALA A 397 33.83 24.37 10.66
N SER A 398 34.43 23.67 11.62
CA SER A 398 33.78 22.53 12.27
C SER A 398 32.45 22.90 12.92
N ILE A 399 32.37 24.05 13.61
CA ILE A 399 31.12 24.55 14.19
C ILE A 399 30.06 24.80 13.10
N ALA A 400 30.44 25.48 12.01
CA ALA A 400 29.51 25.76 10.91
C ALA A 400 29.00 24.48 10.23
N LEU A 401 29.87 23.49 10.04
CA LEU A 401 29.49 22.19 9.46
C LEU A 401 28.52 21.44 10.38
N VAL A 402 28.84 21.35 11.68
CA VAL A 402 27.98 20.68 12.66
C VAL A 402 26.63 21.39 12.77
N ALA A 403 26.60 22.72 12.81
CA ALA A 403 25.37 23.50 12.79
C ALA A 403 24.53 23.22 11.53
N THR A 404 25.16 23.13 10.36
CA THR A 404 24.49 22.79 9.10
C THR A 404 23.89 21.38 9.15
N LEU A 405 24.64 20.38 9.62
CA LEU A 405 24.13 19.01 9.75
C LEU A 405 23.00 18.92 10.77
N MET A 406 23.10 19.58 11.92
CA MET A 406 22.02 19.64 12.91
C MET A 406 20.77 20.30 12.35
N PHE A 407 20.93 21.37 11.58
CA PHE A 407 19.82 22.02 10.88
C PHE A 407 19.14 21.05 9.91
N LEU A 408 19.90 20.38 9.03
CA LEU A 408 19.36 19.40 8.08
C LEU A 408 18.66 18.23 8.79
N CYS A 409 19.27 17.66 9.82
CA CYS A 409 18.66 16.64 10.66
C CYS A 409 17.32 17.12 11.23
N THR A 410 17.26 18.35 11.75
CA THR A 410 16.03 18.93 12.29
C THR A 410 14.96 19.06 11.20
N GLN A 411 15.30 19.59 10.02
CA GLN A 411 14.35 19.72 8.92
C GLN A 411 13.85 18.35 8.43
N THR A 412 14.72 17.34 8.32
CA THR A 412 14.36 15.97 7.93
C THR A 412 13.46 15.31 8.96
N PHE A 413 13.74 15.49 10.25
CA PHE A 413 12.92 14.97 11.33
C PHE A 413 11.52 15.62 11.34
N LEU A 414 11.45 16.95 11.22
CA LEU A 414 10.19 17.67 11.17
C LEU A 414 9.38 17.29 9.93
N ARG A 415 10.02 17.13 8.77
CA ARG A 415 9.34 16.67 7.55
C ARG A 415 8.76 15.26 7.73
N ASN A 416 9.51 14.34 8.32
CA ASN A 416 9.02 13.00 8.61
C ASN A 416 7.92 12.97 9.68
N SER A 417 7.90 13.94 10.59
CA SER A 417 6.79 14.15 11.53
C SER A 417 5.49 14.52 10.82
N ILE A 418 5.56 15.30 9.75
CA ILE A 418 4.40 15.65 8.91
C ILE A 418 3.93 14.40 8.14
N TYR A 419 4.86 13.63 7.55
CA TYR A 419 4.54 12.38 6.85
C TYR A 419 3.91 11.29 7.73
N GLY A 420 4.09 11.37 9.05
CA GLY A 420 3.48 10.44 10.00
C GLY A 420 1.98 10.64 10.23
N ASP A 421 1.43 11.78 9.78
CA ASP A 421 0.07 12.23 10.07
C ASP A 421 -0.58 12.77 8.77
N PRO A 422 -1.54 12.03 8.17
CA PRO A 422 -2.17 12.42 6.91
C PRO A 422 -2.82 13.80 6.92
N ILE A 423 -3.42 14.18 8.04
CA ILE A 423 -4.11 15.47 8.17
C ILE A 423 -3.07 16.59 8.08
N LYS A 424 -1.99 16.51 8.88
CA LYS A 424 -0.89 17.49 8.83
C LYS A 424 -0.23 17.55 7.47
N LEU A 425 -0.08 16.40 6.81
CA LEU A 425 0.54 16.32 5.49
C LEU A 425 -0.29 17.06 4.44
N TYR A 426 -1.59 16.81 4.37
CA TYR A 426 -2.45 17.50 3.40
C TYR A 426 -2.72 18.95 3.79
N GLU A 427 -2.78 19.31 5.08
CA GLU A 427 -2.84 20.70 5.53
C GLU A 427 -1.59 21.48 5.10
N ASN A 428 -0.40 20.88 5.25
CA ASN A 428 0.84 21.46 4.76
C ASN A 428 0.81 21.64 3.23
N ASP A 429 0.39 20.62 2.48
CA ASP A 429 0.29 20.68 1.03
C ASP A 429 -0.67 21.80 0.58
N ILE A 430 -1.82 21.96 1.23
CA ILE A 430 -2.79 23.03 0.95
C ILE A 430 -2.22 24.41 1.26
N ALA A 431 -1.46 24.55 2.35
CA ALA A 431 -0.83 25.81 2.73
C ALA A 431 0.17 26.31 1.67
N VAL A 432 0.85 25.40 0.98
CA VAL A 432 1.78 25.75 -0.11
C VAL A 432 1.07 25.85 -1.45
N SER A 433 0.14 24.95 -1.75
CA SER A 433 -0.59 24.90 -3.02
C SER A 433 -1.97 24.29 -2.82
N LYS A 434 -2.98 25.15 -2.81
CA LYS A 434 -4.38 24.72 -2.70
C LYS A 434 -4.84 24.08 -4.01
N THR A 435 -4.90 22.75 -4.03
CA THR A 435 -5.37 21.97 -5.18
C THR A 435 -6.67 21.23 -4.87
N ASN A 436 -7.48 20.97 -5.91
CA ASN A 436 -8.70 20.18 -5.74
C ASN A 436 -8.40 18.79 -5.15
N LEU A 437 -7.35 18.10 -5.61
CA LEU A 437 -6.98 16.79 -5.08
C LEU A 437 -6.53 16.85 -3.63
N ALA A 438 -5.66 17.80 -3.25
CA ALA A 438 -5.20 17.92 -1.86
C ALA A 438 -6.38 18.21 -0.91
N LEU A 439 -7.34 19.05 -1.32
CA LEU A 439 -8.57 19.30 -0.56
C LEU A 439 -9.46 18.07 -0.47
N CYS A 440 -9.63 17.31 -1.56
CA CYS A 440 -10.38 16.06 -1.53
C CYS A 440 -9.72 15.03 -0.62
N ASN A 441 -8.38 14.90 -0.67
CA ASN A 441 -7.63 13.98 0.17
C ASN A 441 -7.75 14.37 1.65
N LEU A 442 -7.59 15.65 2.00
CA LEU A 442 -7.81 16.11 3.37
C LEU A 442 -9.26 15.86 3.82
N GLY A 443 -10.24 16.13 2.96
CA GLY A 443 -11.65 15.83 3.23
C GLY A 443 -11.90 14.34 3.50
N ASN A 444 -11.21 13.44 2.78
CA ASN A 444 -11.26 11.99 3.00
C ASN A 444 -10.62 11.57 4.32
N GLU A 445 -9.53 12.21 4.75
CA GLU A 445 -8.95 11.96 6.08
C GLU A 445 -9.92 12.35 7.20
N TYR A 446 -10.57 13.52 7.07
CA TYR A 446 -11.63 13.93 8.00
C TYR A 446 -12.86 13.00 7.98
N LEU A 447 -13.23 12.42 6.82
CA LEU A 447 -14.24 11.35 6.76
C LEU A 447 -13.83 10.12 7.56
N THR A 448 -12.56 9.73 7.47
CA THR A 448 -12.01 8.54 8.12
C THR A 448 -12.05 8.68 9.64
N ILE A 449 -11.71 9.85 10.17
CA ILE A 449 -11.83 10.16 11.60
C ILE A 449 -13.27 10.54 12.03
N LYS A 450 -14.25 10.43 11.13
CA LYS A 450 -15.68 10.72 11.33
C LYS A 450 -16.01 12.17 11.68
N ASP A 451 -15.11 13.10 11.39
CA ASP A 451 -15.39 14.53 11.48
C ASP A 451 -15.99 15.02 10.15
N TYR A 452 -17.29 14.76 10.03
CA TYR A 452 -18.04 15.08 8.81
C TYR A 452 -18.20 16.58 8.58
N GLN A 453 -18.06 17.42 9.61
CA GLN A 453 -18.19 18.87 9.47
C GLN A 453 -16.94 19.47 8.80
N ASN A 454 -15.75 19.14 9.30
CA ASN A 454 -14.51 19.56 8.65
C ASN A 454 -14.36 18.92 7.28
N SER A 455 -14.79 17.68 7.12
CA SER A 455 -14.83 17.02 5.81
C SER A 455 -15.64 17.80 4.77
N LEU A 456 -16.88 18.20 5.12
CA LEU A 456 -17.72 19.04 4.25
C LEU A 456 -17.07 20.38 3.91
N LYS A 457 -16.40 21.02 4.88
CA LYS A 457 -15.69 22.29 4.66
C LYS A 457 -14.66 22.16 3.55
N TYR A 458 -13.81 21.12 3.60
CA TYR A 458 -12.77 20.93 2.59
C TYR A 458 -13.31 20.45 1.24
N PHE A 459 -14.31 19.57 1.21
CA PHE A 459 -14.96 19.20 -0.05
C PHE A 459 -15.71 20.35 -0.71
N SER A 460 -16.32 21.25 0.06
CA SER A 460 -16.96 22.46 -0.48
C SER A 460 -15.92 23.36 -1.16
N GLN A 461 -14.77 23.58 -0.52
CA GLN A 461 -13.66 24.30 -1.14
C GLN A 461 -13.12 23.57 -2.38
N ALA A 462 -13.07 22.23 -2.38
CA ALA A 462 -12.66 21.47 -3.54
C ALA A 462 -13.61 21.69 -4.73
N ILE A 463 -14.92 21.69 -4.47
CA ILE A 463 -15.97 21.97 -5.47
C ILE A 463 -15.84 23.39 -6.02
N GLU A 464 -15.54 24.39 -5.20
CA GLU A 464 -15.30 25.77 -5.65
C GLU A 464 -14.13 25.86 -6.63
N ILE A 465 -13.02 25.16 -6.35
CA ILE A 465 -11.82 25.19 -7.22
C ILE A 465 -12.03 24.39 -8.51
N SER A 466 -12.76 23.29 -8.47
CA SER A 466 -13.01 22.47 -9.67
C SER A 466 -14.45 21.97 -9.71
N PRO A 467 -15.40 22.81 -10.14
CA PRO A 467 -16.84 22.48 -10.13
C PRO A 467 -17.25 21.31 -11.02
N LYS A 468 -16.38 20.87 -11.93
CA LYS A 468 -16.57 19.73 -12.84
C LYS A 468 -15.87 18.45 -12.35
N HIS A 469 -15.11 18.50 -11.25
CA HIS A 469 -14.44 17.32 -10.72
C HIS A 469 -15.38 16.53 -9.80
N TYR A 470 -15.56 15.23 -10.06
CA TYR A 470 -16.50 14.38 -9.32
C TYR A 470 -16.12 14.23 -7.83
N GLY A 471 -14.83 14.16 -7.51
CA GLY A 471 -14.33 13.76 -6.17
C GLY A 471 -14.84 14.63 -5.03
N GLY A 472 -14.95 15.95 -5.26
CA GLY A 472 -15.50 16.88 -4.27
C GLY A 472 -16.98 16.60 -3.97
N TYR A 473 -17.79 16.33 -5.00
CA TYR A 473 -19.20 15.99 -4.83
C TYR A 473 -19.39 14.61 -4.21
N ALA A 474 -18.56 13.62 -4.57
CA ALA A 474 -18.58 12.29 -3.97
C ALA A 474 -18.33 12.38 -2.46
N GLY A 475 -17.26 13.08 -2.07
CA GLY A 475 -16.88 13.25 -0.67
C GLY A 475 -17.90 14.05 0.14
N ALA A 476 -18.42 15.15 -0.42
CA ALA A 476 -19.47 15.92 0.22
C ALA A 476 -20.77 15.10 0.38
N GLY A 477 -21.14 14.33 -0.64
CA GLY A 477 -22.27 13.41 -0.61
C GLY A 477 -22.14 12.35 0.49
N SER A 478 -20.96 11.72 0.60
CA SER A 478 -20.62 10.77 1.67
C SER A 478 -20.70 11.41 3.05
N SER A 479 -20.20 12.63 3.19
CA SER A 479 -20.28 13.39 4.44
C SER A 479 -21.72 13.69 4.86
N TYR A 480 -22.57 14.11 3.91
CA TYR A 480 -24.00 14.33 4.17
C TYR A 480 -24.75 13.06 4.52
N TYR A 481 -24.40 11.94 3.88
CA TYR A 481 -24.95 10.62 4.21
C TYR A 481 -24.69 10.28 5.67
N HIS A 482 -23.43 10.40 6.12
CA HIS A 482 -23.06 10.13 7.50
C HIS A 482 -23.61 11.13 8.53
N LEU A 483 -23.94 12.36 8.10
CA LEU A 483 -24.64 13.35 8.92
C LEU A 483 -26.17 13.14 8.97
N ASN A 484 -26.69 12.03 8.43
CA ASN A 484 -28.12 11.75 8.32
C ASN A 484 -28.90 12.86 7.60
N LYS A 485 -28.30 13.46 6.55
CA LYS A 485 -28.94 14.46 5.69
C LYS A 485 -29.18 13.87 4.29
N PRO A 486 -30.09 12.88 4.16
CA PRO A 486 -30.14 12.02 2.97
C PRO A 486 -30.53 12.81 1.70
N LYS A 487 -31.41 13.82 1.78
CA LYS A 487 -31.74 14.69 0.63
C LYS A 487 -30.52 15.41 0.04
N LYS A 488 -29.61 15.88 0.90
CA LYS A 488 -28.36 16.51 0.45
C LYS A 488 -27.38 15.46 -0.07
N ALA A 489 -27.29 14.31 0.58
CA ALA A 489 -26.45 13.21 0.12
C ALA A 489 -26.84 12.76 -1.30
N GLU A 490 -28.14 12.53 -1.55
CA GLU A 490 -28.66 12.16 -2.88
C GLU A 490 -28.27 13.20 -3.94
N LEU A 491 -28.49 14.50 -3.67
CA LEU A 491 -28.18 15.58 -4.60
C LEU A 491 -26.69 15.59 -5.01
N PHE A 492 -25.78 15.54 -4.02
CA PHE A 492 -24.34 15.61 -4.27
C PHE A 492 -23.80 14.31 -4.89
N LEU A 493 -24.24 13.14 -4.44
CA LEU A 493 -23.84 11.85 -5.01
C LEU A 493 -24.33 11.68 -6.45
N THR A 494 -25.56 12.10 -6.76
CA THR A 494 -26.10 12.08 -8.14
C THR A 494 -25.28 12.99 -9.05
N LYS A 495 -24.93 14.20 -8.59
CA LYS A 495 -24.06 15.10 -9.34
C LYS A 495 -22.66 14.50 -9.57
N SER A 496 -22.11 13.81 -8.57
CA SER A 496 -20.84 13.08 -8.72
C SER A 496 -20.93 11.97 -9.79
N LEU A 497 -22.04 11.22 -9.84
CA LEU A 497 -22.25 10.19 -10.87
C LEU A 497 -22.31 10.78 -12.27
N HIS A 498 -23.04 11.89 -12.48
CA HIS A 498 -23.09 12.59 -13.76
C HIS A 498 -21.71 13.09 -14.23
N LEU A 499 -20.82 13.43 -13.29
CA LEU A 499 -19.43 13.81 -13.58
C LEU A 499 -18.47 12.61 -13.74
N GLY A 500 -19.00 11.39 -13.85
CA GLY A 500 -18.23 10.17 -14.09
C GLY A 500 -17.66 9.49 -12.85
N GLY A 501 -18.10 9.87 -11.64
CA GLY A 501 -17.60 9.29 -10.39
C GLY A 501 -17.90 7.81 -10.21
N GLY A 502 -18.98 7.29 -10.82
CA GLY A 502 -19.43 5.90 -10.66
C GLY A 502 -18.43 4.86 -11.15
N ASN A 503 -17.62 5.17 -12.18
CA ASN A 503 -16.59 4.26 -12.67
C ASN A 503 -15.33 4.26 -11.79
N LYS A 504 -15.14 5.30 -10.97
CA LYS A 504 -13.93 5.50 -10.15
C LYS A 504 -14.14 5.16 -8.68
N ASN A 505 -15.37 5.24 -8.17
CA ASN A 505 -15.69 4.91 -6.79
C ASN A 505 -17.08 4.26 -6.69
N LEU A 506 -17.09 2.92 -6.61
CA LEU A 506 -18.31 2.13 -6.51
C LEU A 506 -19.12 2.44 -5.24
N LYS A 507 -18.47 2.91 -4.16
CA LYS A 507 -19.14 3.26 -2.89
C LYS A 507 -20.21 4.34 -3.08
N ILE A 508 -20.09 5.18 -4.11
CA ILE A 508 -21.08 6.21 -4.47
C ILE A 508 -22.46 5.58 -4.70
N TYR A 509 -22.54 4.46 -5.42
CA TYR A 509 -23.80 3.77 -5.71
C TYR A 509 -24.46 3.25 -4.43
N PHE A 510 -23.66 2.71 -3.51
CA PHE A 510 -24.15 2.25 -2.22
C PHE A 510 -24.73 3.39 -1.38
N GLU A 511 -23.95 4.47 -1.17
CA GLU A 511 -24.38 5.61 -0.36
C GLU A 511 -25.57 6.35 -0.99
N LEU A 512 -25.64 6.41 -2.33
CA LEU A 512 -26.75 7.01 -3.04
C LEU A 512 -28.02 6.19 -2.86
N GLY A 513 -27.96 4.89 -3.08
CA GLY A 513 -29.10 4.00 -2.90
C GLY A 513 -29.62 4.01 -1.46
N MET A 514 -28.72 4.00 -0.47
CA MET A 514 -29.10 4.17 0.94
C MET A 514 -29.75 5.53 1.21
N SER A 515 -29.21 6.61 0.64
CA SER A 515 -29.78 7.95 0.79
C SER A 515 -31.18 8.05 0.19
N LYS A 516 -31.41 7.49 -0.99
CA LYS A 516 -32.74 7.41 -1.64
C LYS A 516 -33.73 6.58 -0.82
N LEU A 517 -33.30 5.43 -0.27
CA LEU A 517 -34.12 4.64 0.65
C LEU A 517 -34.55 5.45 1.89
N ASN A 518 -33.65 6.24 2.47
CA ASN A 518 -33.96 7.06 3.64
C ASN A 518 -34.92 8.24 3.34
N ILE A 519 -35.00 8.72 2.10
CA ILE A 519 -35.91 9.82 1.68
C ILE A 519 -37.29 9.31 1.31
N SER A 520 -37.35 8.11 0.76
CA SER A 520 -38.47 7.61 -0.03
C SER A 520 -39.65 7.11 0.82
N GLU A 521 -40.12 7.90 1.81
CA GLU A 521 -41.31 7.67 2.66
C GLU A 521 -42.57 7.26 1.86
N ASN A 522 -42.57 6.04 1.32
CA ASN A 522 -43.55 5.40 0.43
C ASN A 522 -43.53 5.72 -1.08
N ASN A 523 -42.47 6.31 -1.65
CA ASN A 523 -42.40 6.57 -3.10
C ASN A 523 -41.81 5.37 -3.88
N GLU A 524 -42.68 4.57 -4.52
CA GLU A 524 -42.29 3.36 -5.27
C GLU A 524 -41.23 3.62 -6.35
N ARG A 525 -41.25 4.79 -7.00
CA ARG A 525 -40.30 5.11 -8.08
C ARG A 525 -38.88 5.32 -7.52
N GLN A 526 -38.76 6.11 -6.46
CA GLN A 526 -37.47 6.39 -5.82
C GLN A 526 -36.86 5.13 -5.20
N ILE A 527 -37.69 4.22 -4.68
CA ILE A 527 -37.24 2.93 -4.15
C ILE A 527 -36.69 2.03 -5.27
N LYS A 528 -37.33 2.03 -6.45
CA LYS A 528 -36.84 1.29 -7.61
C LYS A 528 -35.49 1.82 -8.08
N GLU A 529 -35.33 3.14 -8.12
CA GLU A 529 -34.06 3.79 -8.47
C GLU A 529 -32.96 3.53 -7.42
N ALA A 530 -33.31 3.54 -6.13
CA ALA A 530 -32.40 3.16 -5.05
C ALA A 530 -31.92 1.70 -5.18
N TRP A 531 -32.84 0.82 -5.60
CA TRP A 531 -32.58 -0.60 -5.86
C TRP A 531 -31.59 -0.80 -7.00
N THR A 532 -31.77 -0.09 -8.11
CA THR A 532 -30.86 -0.19 -9.25
C THR A 532 -29.45 0.25 -8.88
N ASP A 533 -29.31 1.31 -8.08
CA ASP A 533 -28.01 1.79 -7.62
C ASP A 533 -27.32 0.76 -6.70
N LEU A 534 -28.06 0.21 -5.73
CA LEU A 534 -27.52 -0.81 -4.80
C LEU A 534 -27.14 -2.12 -5.48
N LEU A 535 -27.93 -2.58 -6.45
CA LEU A 535 -27.61 -3.75 -7.27
C LEU A 535 -26.38 -3.52 -8.13
N LEU A 536 -26.26 -2.33 -8.72
CA LEU A 536 -25.10 -1.98 -9.52
C LEU A 536 -23.82 -1.99 -8.66
N TYR A 537 -23.89 -1.49 -7.42
CA TYR A 537 -22.79 -1.63 -6.45
C TYR A 537 -22.41 -3.09 -6.20
N ALA A 538 -23.39 -3.94 -5.87
CA ALA A 538 -23.16 -5.34 -5.56
C ALA A 538 -22.60 -6.13 -6.76
N ASN A 539 -23.06 -5.83 -7.97
CA ASN A 539 -22.58 -6.45 -9.21
C ASN A 539 -21.16 -6.03 -9.60
N LEU A 540 -20.84 -4.74 -9.44
CA LEU A 540 -19.54 -4.22 -9.85
C LEU A 540 -18.44 -4.55 -8.83
N ASN A 541 -18.77 -4.71 -7.54
CA ASN A 541 -17.79 -5.01 -6.50
C ASN A 541 -17.60 -6.53 -6.30
N LYS A 542 -16.76 -7.13 -7.15
CA LYS A 542 -16.52 -8.58 -7.24
C LYS A 542 -15.78 -9.19 -6.04
N SER A 543 -14.99 -8.42 -5.29
CA SER A 543 -14.13 -8.96 -4.22
C SER A 543 -14.90 -9.46 -3.00
N ASN A 544 -16.09 -8.88 -2.72
CA ASN A 544 -16.96 -9.23 -1.61
C ASN A 544 -18.44 -9.27 -2.05
N GLN A 545 -18.69 -9.77 -3.26
CA GLN A 545 -20.01 -9.77 -3.90
C GLN A 545 -21.11 -10.31 -2.98
N TYR A 546 -20.87 -11.46 -2.34
CA TYR A 546 -21.79 -12.05 -1.36
C TYR A 546 -22.18 -11.11 -0.21
N GLN A 547 -21.18 -10.53 0.45
CA GLN A 547 -21.38 -9.65 1.60
C GLN A 547 -22.09 -8.35 1.19
N ASN A 548 -21.78 -7.83 0.00
CA ASN A 548 -22.46 -6.66 -0.58
C ASN A 548 -23.94 -6.94 -0.81
N TYR A 549 -24.28 -8.10 -1.40
CA TYR A 549 -25.67 -8.51 -1.59
C TYR A 549 -26.42 -8.66 -0.26
N LEU A 550 -25.81 -9.27 0.75
CA LEU A 550 -26.39 -9.37 2.10
C LEU A 550 -26.64 -8.00 2.73
N TRP A 551 -25.72 -7.05 2.54
CA TRP A 551 -25.88 -5.68 3.03
C TRP A 551 -27.04 -4.96 2.36
N VAL A 552 -27.13 -5.04 1.02
CA VAL A 552 -28.24 -4.49 0.24
C VAL A 552 -29.57 -5.05 0.74
N ILE A 553 -29.67 -6.36 0.93
CA ILE A 553 -30.88 -7.01 1.45
C ILE A 553 -31.19 -6.55 2.89
N SER A 554 -30.19 -6.46 3.77
CA SER A 554 -30.38 -6.02 5.15
C SER A 554 -30.85 -4.56 5.26
N ALA A 555 -30.42 -3.69 4.34
CA ALA A 555 -30.82 -2.30 4.28
C ALA A 555 -32.29 -2.17 3.87
N LEU A 556 -32.71 -2.96 2.90
CA LEU A 556 -34.09 -3.04 2.42
C LEU A 556 -35.03 -3.56 3.49
N VAL A 557 -34.60 -4.56 4.26
CA VAL A 557 -35.40 -5.06 5.37
C VAL A 557 -35.46 -4.04 6.50
N ARG A 558 -34.40 -3.28 6.79
CA ARG A 558 -34.50 -2.24 7.82
C ARG A 558 -35.47 -1.11 7.43
N HIS A 559 -35.58 -0.81 6.15
CA HIS A 559 -36.56 0.14 5.61
C HIS A 559 -37.93 -0.50 5.30
N SER A 560 -38.13 -1.76 5.72
CA SER A 560 -39.35 -2.55 5.50
C SER A 560 -40.60 -2.10 6.26
N LYS A 561 -40.63 -0.92 6.89
CA LYS A 561 -41.91 -0.31 7.28
C LYS A 561 -42.91 -0.24 6.10
N MET A 562 -42.42 -0.35 4.86
CA MET A 562 -43.19 -0.50 3.63
C MET A 562 -43.64 -1.92 3.22
N PHE A 563 -43.11 -3.00 3.81
CA PHE A 563 -43.61 -4.36 3.54
C PHE A 563 -44.83 -4.68 4.41
N THR A 564 -45.70 -3.72 4.69
CA THR A 564 -47.01 -4.03 5.29
C THR A 564 -48.02 -4.52 4.23
N ASN A 565 -47.73 -4.32 2.94
CA ASN A 565 -48.62 -4.68 1.82
C ASN A 565 -48.05 -5.74 0.86
N LYS A 566 -48.97 -6.61 0.37
CA LYS A 566 -48.73 -7.82 -0.45
C LYS A 566 -47.95 -7.59 -1.75
N SER A 567 -47.99 -6.36 -2.29
CA SER A 567 -47.25 -5.95 -3.50
C SER A 567 -45.74 -5.78 -3.25
N GLY A 568 -45.36 -5.26 -2.09
CA GLY A 568 -43.96 -5.05 -1.71
C GLY A 568 -43.20 -6.37 -1.53
N TYR A 569 -43.84 -7.36 -0.90
CA TYR A 569 -43.27 -8.71 -0.72
C TYR A 569 -43.00 -9.43 -2.05
N LYS A 570 -43.94 -9.37 -3.00
CA LYS A 570 -43.76 -9.96 -4.34
C LYS A 570 -42.60 -9.33 -5.11
N LYS A 571 -42.40 -8.01 -4.98
CA LYS A 571 -41.28 -7.30 -5.63
C LYS A 571 -39.95 -7.64 -4.94
N ALA A 572 -39.89 -7.68 -3.61
CA ALA A 572 -38.70 -8.09 -2.86
C ALA A 572 -38.26 -9.52 -3.22
N GLN A 573 -39.22 -10.45 -3.32
CA GLN A 573 -38.96 -11.82 -3.75
C GLN A 573 -38.42 -11.90 -5.18
N ARG A 574 -39.01 -11.16 -6.13
CA ARG A 574 -38.52 -11.10 -7.52
C ARG A 574 -37.08 -10.59 -7.60
N ASN A 575 -36.75 -9.55 -6.83
CA ASN A 575 -35.40 -9.00 -6.84
C ASN A 575 -34.39 -9.95 -6.15
N ILE A 576 -34.78 -10.65 -5.07
CA ILE A 576 -33.94 -11.72 -4.48
C ILE A 576 -33.74 -12.87 -5.46
N GLN A 577 -34.78 -13.25 -6.22
CA GLN A 577 -34.67 -14.24 -7.29
C GLN A 577 -33.75 -13.77 -8.42
N GLU A 578 -33.76 -12.48 -8.77
CA GLU A 578 -32.83 -11.89 -9.73
C GLU A 578 -31.38 -11.92 -9.22
N CYS A 579 -31.14 -11.63 -7.94
CA CYS A 579 -29.82 -11.81 -7.32
C CYS A 579 -29.37 -13.28 -7.39
N LEU A 580 -30.27 -14.23 -7.06
CA LEU A 580 -29.99 -15.68 -7.11
C LEU A 580 -29.64 -16.19 -8.51
N LYS A 581 -30.09 -15.53 -9.59
CA LYS A 581 -29.73 -15.91 -10.97
C LYS A 581 -28.26 -15.66 -11.30
N HIS A 582 -27.64 -14.68 -10.64
CA HIS A 582 -26.24 -14.34 -10.89
C HIS A 582 -25.28 -15.11 -9.98
N THR A 583 -25.79 -15.88 -9.02
CA THR A 583 -24.99 -16.48 -7.96
C THR A 583 -25.64 -17.77 -7.40
N GLU A 584 -25.16 -18.95 -7.82
CA GLU A 584 -25.80 -20.24 -7.52
C GLU A 584 -25.52 -20.82 -6.12
N ASP A 585 -24.45 -20.35 -5.45
CA ASP A 585 -23.89 -20.99 -4.24
C ASP A 585 -24.36 -20.43 -2.88
N TYR A 586 -25.32 -19.50 -2.88
CA TYR A 586 -25.65 -18.75 -1.67
C TYR A 586 -26.85 -19.33 -0.92
N THR A 587 -26.56 -20.29 -0.02
CA THR A 587 -27.52 -20.95 0.87
C THR A 587 -28.37 -19.96 1.66
N GLU A 588 -27.81 -18.82 2.08
CA GLU A 588 -28.53 -17.76 2.80
C GLU A 588 -29.54 -16.99 1.92
N MET A 589 -29.23 -16.73 0.65
CA MET A 589 -30.20 -16.14 -0.28
C MET A 589 -31.31 -17.12 -0.64
N LYS A 590 -31.02 -18.42 -0.69
CA LYS A 590 -32.05 -19.47 -0.82
C LYS A 590 -32.97 -19.49 0.40
N ILE A 591 -32.43 -19.31 1.61
CA ILE A 591 -33.21 -19.20 2.86
C ILE A 591 -34.07 -17.93 2.87
N LEU A 592 -33.54 -16.76 2.50
CA LEU A 592 -34.30 -15.51 2.43
C LEU A 592 -35.41 -15.58 1.37
N ASN A 593 -35.10 -16.07 0.16
CA ASN A 593 -36.10 -16.31 -0.89
C ASN A 593 -37.18 -17.31 -0.42
N PHE A 594 -36.79 -18.34 0.33
CA PHE A 594 -37.72 -19.27 0.96
C PHE A 594 -38.62 -18.58 2.01
N ILE A 595 -38.07 -17.71 2.86
CA ILE A 595 -38.85 -16.92 3.84
C ILE A 595 -39.84 -15.96 3.13
N PHE A 596 -39.41 -15.27 2.07
CA PHE A 596 -40.28 -14.35 1.33
C PHE A 596 -41.37 -15.06 0.52
N SER A 597 -41.03 -16.18 -0.14
CA SER A 597 -41.98 -17.01 -0.88
C SER A 597 -43.01 -17.70 0.03
N THR A 598 -42.65 -18.02 1.27
CA THR A 598 -43.57 -18.60 2.27
C THR A 598 -44.44 -17.57 2.96
N TYR A 599 -43.98 -16.33 3.17
CA TYR A 599 -44.86 -15.23 3.64
C TYR A 599 -46.00 -14.94 2.64
N GLN A 600 -45.73 -15.05 1.33
CA GLN A 600 -46.73 -14.85 0.29
C GLN A 600 -47.87 -15.89 0.32
N SER A 601 -47.61 -17.10 0.80
CA SER A 601 -48.54 -18.22 0.68
C SER A 601 -49.50 -18.39 1.85
N ASN A 602 -49.24 -17.83 3.05
CA ASN A 602 -50.14 -18.06 4.20
C ASN A 602 -50.05 -16.98 5.28
N LYS A 603 -51.10 -16.15 5.39
CA LYS A 603 -51.25 -15.12 6.43
C LYS A 603 -51.63 -15.68 7.82
N SER A 604 -51.91 -16.99 7.95
CA SER A 604 -52.69 -17.53 9.08
C SER A 604 -52.24 -18.90 9.61
N ASN A 605 -51.00 -19.32 9.39
CA ASN A 605 -50.59 -20.68 9.78
C ASN A 605 -49.73 -20.69 11.06
N LEU A 606 -50.24 -21.27 12.15
CA LEU A 606 -49.51 -21.45 13.42
C LEU A 606 -48.18 -22.21 13.22
N ASN A 607 -48.15 -23.14 12.25
CA ASN A 607 -46.96 -23.89 11.85
C ASN A 607 -45.87 -23.02 11.20
N TYR A 608 -46.25 -21.88 10.63
CA TYR A 608 -45.32 -20.91 10.04
C TYR A 608 -44.61 -20.10 11.13
N LEU A 609 -45.36 -19.57 12.11
CA LEU A 609 -44.80 -18.88 13.28
C LEU A 609 -43.88 -19.80 14.09
N GLN A 610 -44.20 -21.10 14.16
CA GLN A 610 -43.33 -22.11 14.78
C GLN A 610 -42.03 -22.40 14.03
N ARG A 611 -42.06 -22.47 12.70
CA ARG A 611 -40.86 -22.79 11.91
C ARG A 611 -39.92 -21.59 11.87
N LEU A 612 -40.46 -20.38 11.77
CA LEU A 612 -39.69 -19.13 11.90
C LEU A 612 -39.14 -18.95 13.32
N SER A 613 -39.92 -19.21 14.37
CA SER A 613 -39.40 -19.12 15.75
C SER A 613 -38.31 -20.15 16.03
N LYS A 614 -38.40 -21.37 15.48
CA LYS A 614 -37.33 -22.38 15.58
C LYS A 614 -36.06 -21.97 14.83
N LEU A 615 -36.19 -21.39 13.64
CA LEU A 615 -35.05 -20.89 12.85
C LEU A 615 -34.38 -19.68 13.53
N GLN A 616 -35.20 -18.79 14.09
CA GLN A 616 -34.79 -17.63 14.90
C GLN A 616 -34.06 -18.05 16.15
N VAL A 617 -34.59 -18.99 16.93
CA VAL A 617 -33.95 -19.54 18.12
C VAL A 617 -32.64 -20.25 17.77
N TYR A 618 -32.59 -21.00 16.66
CA TYR A 618 -31.38 -21.68 16.19
C TYR A 618 -30.27 -20.69 15.79
N LEU A 619 -30.60 -19.64 15.03
CA LEU A 619 -29.64 -18.63 14.59
C LEU A 619 -29.19 -17.69 15.73
N LEU A 620 -30.10 -17.32 16.65
CA LEU A 620 -29.78 -16.57 17.87
C LEU A 620 -28.83 -17.34 18.80
N LYS A 621 -28.99 -18.67 18.88
CA LYS A 621 -28.23 -19.52 19.80
C LYS A 621 -26.86 -19.91 19.26
N ASN A 622 -26.77 -20.20 17.95
CA ASN A 622 -25.55 -20.73 17.35
C ASN A 622 -24.67 -19.65 16.69
N ASN A 623 -25.25 -18.50 16.32
CA ASN A 623 -24.53 -17.42 15.65
C ASN A 623 -25.18 -16.04 15.94
N PRO A 624 -25.13 -15.57 17.21
CA PRO A 624 -25.85 -14.38 17.68
C PRO A 624 -25.47 -13.09 16.94
N ASN A 625 -24.26 -13.02 16.38
CA ASN A 625 -23.73 -11.86 15.65
C ASN A 625 -23.99 -11.91 14.14
N HIS A 626 -24.67 -12.94 13.65
CA HIS A 626 -24.93 -13.11 12.22
C HIS A 626 -25.96 -12.08 11.70
N PRO A 627 -25.79 -11.51 10.48
CA PRO A 627 -26.67 -10.43 9.98
C PRO A 627 -28.16 -10.82 9.94
N ILE A 628 -28.45 -12.08 9.59
CA ILE A 628 -29.81 -12.66 9.58
C ILE A 628 -30.39 -12.75 11.01
N THR A 629 -29.56 -12.85 12.03
CA THR A 629 -30.01 -12.91 13.43
C THR A 629 -30.59 -11.57 13.90
N ASN A 630 -29.99 -10.45 13.48
CA ASN A 630 -30.57 -9.11 13.68
C ASN A 630 -31.87 -8.90 12.88
N TYR A 631 -31.98 -9.53 11.70
CA TYR A 631 -33.22 -9.59 10.91
C TYR A 631 -34.36 -10.31 11.65
N LEU A 632 -34.07 -11.44 12.30
CA LEU A 632 -35.09 -12.21 13.03
C LEU A 632 -35.50 -11.55 14.35
N LYS A 633 -34.62 -10.80 15.03
CA LYS A 633 -34.96 -10.04 16.26
C LYS A 633 -36.07 -8.99 16.08
N HIS A 634 -36.28 -8.48 14.87
CA HIS A 634 -37.35 -7.51 14.57
C HIS A 634 -38.67 -8.16 14.14
N PHE A 635 -38.70 -9.48 13.95
CA PHE A 635 -39.94 -10.24 13.82
C PHE A 635 -40.47 -10.53 15.22
N ASP A 636 -41.40 -9.70 15.69
CA ASP A 636 -42.08 -9.88 16.98
C ASP A 636 -43.13 -11.01 16.84
N ILE A 637 -42.72 -12.25 17.06
CA ILE A 637 -43.64 -13.38 17.12
C ILE A 637 -44.10 -13.51 18.58
N ASN A 638 -45.21 -12.88 18.92
CA ASN A 638 -45.91 -13.06 20.19
C ASN A 638 -46.34 -14.54 20.35
N THR A 639 -45.48 -15.38 20.95
CA THR A 639 -45.76 -16.80 21.25
C THR A 639 -46.39 -16.98 22.64
N GLN A 640 -47.46 -16.24 22.97
CA GLN A 640 -48.13 -16.43 24.27
C GLN A 640 -49.31 -17.39 24.25
N ASN A 641 -49.83 -17.84 23.10
CA ASN A 641 -50.95 -18.78 23.09
C ASN A 641 -50.81 -19.88 22.03
N ASN A 642 -51.20 -21.08 22.45
CA ASN A 642 -51.44 -22.31 21.70
C ASN A 642 -50.26 -23.30 21.62
N SER A 643 -50.36 -24.30 22.50
CA SER A 643 -49.72 -25.61 22.43
C SER A 643 -49.84 -26.23 21.03
N LEU A 644 -48.73 -26.71 20.48
CA LEU A 644 -48.67 -27.25 19.13
C LEU A 644 -48.43 -28.77 19.13
N GLY A 645 -49.42 -29.51 18.61
CA GLY A 645 -49.36 -30.95 18.38
C GLY A 645 -48.72 -31.33 17.03
N PHE A 646 -48.12 -32.52 16.97
CA PHE A 646 -47.42 -33.06 15.79
C PHE A 646 -48.39 -33.72 14.77
N SER A 647 -47.98 -33.82 13.50
CA SER A 647 -48.79 -34.32 12.38
C SER A 647 -49.04 -35.85 12.41
N PRO A 648 -50.09 -36.36 11.73
CA PRO A 648 -50.50 -37.77 11.80
C PRO A 648 -49.45 -38.80 11.32
N GLN A 649 -48.54 -38.39 10.44
CA GLN A 649 -47.43 -39.22 9.94
C GLN A 649 -46.31 -39.41 10.98
N LEU A 650 -46.22 -38.52 11.98
CA LEU A 650 -45.36 -38.70 13.15
C LEU A 650 -46.04 -39.57 14.22
N ASN A 651 -47.38 -39.53 14.32
CA ASN A 651 -48.13 -40.36 15.26
C ASN A 651 -48.12 -41.86 14.91
N SER A 652 -47.99 -42.25 13.64
CA SER A 652 -47.78 -43.66 13.28
C SER A 652 -46.39 -44.17 13.68
N LEU A 653 -45.39 -43.29 13.71
CA LEU A 653 -44.03 -43.57 14.15
C LEU A 653 -43.92 -43.67 15.69
N PHE A 654 -44.71 -42.87 16.42
CA PHE A 654 -44.80 -42.94 17.89
C PHE A 654 -45.67 -44.10 18.41
N LYS A 655 -46.56 -44.66 17.59
CA LYS A 655 -47.40 -45.81 17.98
C LYS A 655 -46.60 -47.09 18.25
N ASN A 656 -45.36 -47.18 17.74
CA ASN A 656 -44.44 -48.29 17.98
C ASN A 656 -43.51 -48.11 19.20
N LEU A 657 -43.65 -47.00 19.93
CA LEU A 657 -42.90 -46.74 21.15
C LEU A 657 -43.91 -46.47 22.27
N SER A 658 -44.42 -47.55 22.87
CA SER A 658 -45.33 -47.51 24.02
C SER A 658 -44.70 -46.75 25.19
N ILE A 659 -45.05 -45.47 25.34
CA ILE A 659 -44.71 -44.66 26.52
C ILE A 659 -45.98 -43.92 26.99
N ASP A 660 -46.26 -44.11 28.28
CA ASP A 660 -47.45 -43.68 29.02
C ASP A 660 -47.67 -42.14 28.99
N PRO A 661 -48.91 -41.64 28.78
CA PRO A 661 -49.20 -40.21 28.70
C PRO A 661 -48.94 -39.37 29.97
N ARG A 662 -48.59 -39.97 31.11
CA ARG A 662 -48.50 -39.26 32.40
C ARG A 662 -47.18 -38.53 32.67
N VAL A 663 -46.13 -38.69 31.85
CA VAL A 663 -44.85 -37.97 32.05
C VAL A 663 -44.81 -36.67 31.23
N ARG A 664 -45.82 -35.82 31.42
CA ARG A 664 -45.84 -34.41 30.99
C ARG A 664 -45.90 -33.52 32.22
N GLY A 665 -44.81 -33.45 32.95
CA GLY A 665 -44.67 -32.55 34.08
C GLY A 665 -43.21 -32.41 34.45
N ASN A 666 -42.68 -31.19 34.32
CA ASN A 666 -41.43 -30.66 34.86
C ASN A 666 -40.41 -31.67 35.41
N ILE A 667 -39.35 -31.97 34.64
CA ILE A 667 -38.08 -32.45 35.20
C ILE A 667 -36.93 -31.79 34.43
N GLN A 668 -36.11 -30.99 35.14
CA GLN A 668 -34.74 -30.66 34.73
C GLN A 668 -33.94 -31.95 34.67
N ILE A 669 -33.65 -32.44 33.47
CA ILE A 669 -32.73 -33.57 33.28
C ILE A 669 -31.32 -32.97 33.11
N GLN A 670 -30.40 -33.29 34.03
CA GLN A 670 -29.01 -32.84 33.94
C GLN A 670 -28.30 -33.54 32.78
N LYS A 671 -27.41 -32.81 32.10
CA LYS A 671 -26.66 -33.26 30.90
C LYS A 671 -25.98 -34.63 31.08
N ALA A 672 -25.53 -34.98 32.29
CA ALA A 672 -24.87 -36.24 32.60
C ALA A 672 -25.77 -37.47 32.37
N ASP A 673 -27.08 -37.35 32.57
CA ASP A 673 -28.02 -38.47 32.44
C ASP A 673 -28.29 -38.83 30.97
N ILE A 674 -28.24 -37.84 30.08
CA ILE A 674 -28.39 -38.04 28.63
C ILE A 674 -27.17 -38.79 28.06
N TYR A 675 -25.96 -38.46 28.51
CA TYR A 675 -24.74 -39.17 28.08
C TYR A 675 -24.68 -40.60 28.61
N LYS A 676 -25.07 -40.84 29.87
CA LYS A 676 -25.17 -42.19 30.46
C LYS A 676 -26.24 -43.04 29.76
N PHE A 677 -27.35 -42.42 29.35
CA PHE A 677 -28.42 -43.11 28.63
C PHE A 677 -28.01 -43.48 27.20
N LEU A 678 -27.39 -42.55 26.47
CA LEU A 678 -26.95 -42.77 25.08
C LEU A 678 -25.81 -43.80 24.98
N THR A 679 -24.81 -43.75 25.86
CA THR A 679 -23.72 -44.75 25.87
C THR A 679 -24.23 -46.15 26.22
N LYS A 680 -25.13 -46.28 27.21
CA LYS A 680 -25.71 -47.56 27.61
C LYS A 680 -26.62 -48.17 26.51
N TYR A 681 -27.27 -47.34 25.70
CA TYR A 681 -28.15 -47.78 24.61
C TYR A 681 -27.38 -48.12 23.33
N ILE A 682 -26.33 -47.37 23.00
CA ILE A 682 -25.46 -47.63 21.84
C ILE A 682 -24.70 -48.96 22.01
N PHE A 683 -24.24 -49.30 23.22
CA PHE A 683 -23.58 -50.59 23.49
C PHE A 683 -24.53 -51.79 23.34
N LYS A 684 -25.83 -51.65 23.62
CA LYS A 684 -26.84 -52.72 23.47
C LYS A 684 -27.49 -52.83 22.08
N SER A 685 -27.30 -51.85 21.21
CA SER A 685 -27.92 -51.82 19.86
C SER A 685 -27.23 -52.75 18.84
N LYS A 686 -27.97 -53.29 17.86
CA LYS A 686 -27.43 -54.13 16.75
C LYS A 686 -26.84 -53.30 15.59
N ILE A 687 -26.36 -52.08 15.85
CA ILE A 687 -25.80 -51.18 14.83
C ILE A 687 -24.41 -51.66 14.38
N PRO A 688 -24.03 -51.58 13.09
CA PRO A 688 -22.70 -51.92 12.61
C PRO A 688 -21.58 -51.17 13.36
N LYS A 689 -20.47 -51.86 13.65
CA LYS A 689 -19.34 -51.32 14.44
C LYS A 689 -18.82 -49.97 13.92
N THR A 690 -18.83 -49.76 12.60
CA THR A 690 -18.36 -48.55 11.93
C THR A 690 -19.26 -47.33 12.19
N GLU A 691 -20.58 -47.52 12.25
CA GLU A 691 -21.51 -46.44 12.58
C GLU A 691 -21.50 -46.12 14.08
N LYS A 692 -21.32 -47.13 14.95
CA LYS A 692 -21.13 -46.89 16.38
C LYS A 692 -19.91 -46.01 16.64
N LEU A 693 -18.80 -46.25 15.94
CA LEU A 693 -17.57 -45.46 16.01
C LEU A 693 -17.78 -44.02 15.52
N ARG A 694 -18.50 -43.81 14.41
CA ARG A 694 -18.85 -42.46 13.93
C ARG A 694 -19.70 -41.69 14.92
N ILE A 695 -20.73 -42.32 15.48
CA ILE A 695 -21.61 -41.69 16.48
C ILE A 695 -20.81 -41.36 17.75
N TYR A 696 -19.88 -42.22 18.16
CA TYR A 696 -19.00 -41.97 19.30
C TYR A 696 -18.04 -40.79 19.04
N TYR A 697 -17.46 -40.70 17.83
CA TYR A 697 -16.62 -39.59 17.41
C TYR A 697 -17.38 -38.25 17.38
N SER A 698 -18.59 -38.23 16.82
CA SER A 698 -19.42 -37.03 16.81
C SER A 698 -19.82 -36.57 18.22
N ILE A 699 -20.03 -37.52 19.14
CA ILE A 699 -20.29 -37.20 20.55
C ILE A 699 -19.05 -36.58 21.21
N ILE A 700 -17.85 -37.11 20.94
CA ILE A 700 -16.57 -36.59 21.44
C ILE A 700 -16.29 -35.19 20.86
N GLU A 701 -16.50 -35.00 19.56
CA GLU A 701 -16.30 -33.74 18.85
C GLU A 701 -17.24 -32.64 19.36
N ILE A 702 -18.51 -33.00 19.65
CA ILE A 702 -19.47 -32.09 20.30
C ILE A 702 -19.05 -31.75 21.73
N SER A 703 -18.47 -32.68 22.50
CA SER A 703 -17.95 -32.38 23.84
C SER A 703 -16.71 -31.49 23.84
N ILE A 704 -15.81 -31.63 22.85
CA ILE A 704 -14.62 -30.77 22.69
C ILE A 704 -15.02 -29.36 22.25
N LEU A 705 -15.98 -29.25 21.32
CA LEU A 705 -16.49 -27.95 20.87
C LEU A 705 -17.25 -27.21 21.99
N THR A 706 -17.90 -27.94 22.88
CA THR A 706 -18.65 -27.32 24.00
C THR A 706 -17.76 -26.95 25.20
N SER A 707 -16.60 -27.58 25.40
CA SER A 707 -15.63 -27.12 26.40
C SER A 707 -14.88 -25.85 25.95
N GLN A 708 -14.55 -25.74 24.66
CA GLN A 708 -13.93 -24.53 24.08
C GLN A 708 -14.85 -23.30 24.14
N LEU A 709 -16.17 -23.49 24.10
CA LEU A 709 -17.15 -22.41 24.25
C LEU A 709 -17.29 -21.93 25.71
N ALA A 710 -16.99 -22.77 26.70
CA ALA A 710 -17.06 -22.38 28.11
C ALA A 710 -15.86 -21.50 28.53
N ASP A 711 -14.68 -21.72 27.96
CA ASP A 711 -13.50 -20.88 28.20
C ASP A 711 -13.64 -19.48 27.59
N LEU A 712 -14.30 -19.35 26.43
CA LEU A 712 -14.59 -18.06 25.81
C LEU A 712 -15.55 -17.20 26.63
N ASP A 713 -16.51 -17.83 27.30
CA ASP A 713 -17.50 -17.12 28.13
C ASP A 713 -16.88 -16.61 29.44
N GLN A 714 -15.84 -17.29 29.95
CA GLN A 714 -15.07 -16.83 31.12
C GLN A 714 -14.06 -15.73 30.78
N ILE A 715 -13.48 -15.75 29.57
CA ILE A 715 -12.58 -14.70 29.05
C ILE A 715 -13.36 -13.39 28.78
N SER A 716 -14.63 -13.47 28.38
CA SER A 716 -15.46 -12.28 28.14
C SER A 716 -15.81 -11.48 29.40
N LYS A 717 -15.69 -12.10 30.60
CA LYS A 717 -16.10 -11.48 31.87
C LYS A 717 -14.98 -10.74 32.62
N ASN A 718 -13.72 -10.85 32.20
CA ASN A 718 -12.61 -10.11 32.81
C ASN A 718 -12.02 -9.12 31.80
N GLY A 719 -12.19 -7.82 32.09
CA GLY A 719 -11.99 -6.69 31.17
C GLY A 719 -10.59 -6.47 30.60
N LEU A 720 -10.57 -5.60 29.57
CA LEU A 720 -9.45 -5.20 28.71
C LEU A 720 -8.14 -4.86 29.45
N GLY A 721 -7.05 -5.51 29.04
CA GLY A 721 -5.67 -5.17 29.40
C GLY A 721 -4.69 -5.60 28.30
N VAL A 722 -3.91 -4.63 27.82
CA VAL A 722 -2.85 -4.71 26.81
C VAL A 722 -1.93 -5.91 26.99
N PHE A 723 -1.61 -6.67 25.91
CA PHE A 723 -0.25 -7.09 25.58
C PHE A 723 -0.13 -7.63 24.15
N SER A 724 0.82 -7.05 23.43
CA SER A 724 1.37 -7.49 22.16
C SER A 724 2.23 -8.75 22.32
N GLY A 725 2.09 -9.70 21.38
CA GLY A 725 3.11 -10.63 20.89
C GLY A 725 3.95 -11.43 21.89
N ARG A 726 3.74 -12.75 21.95
CA ARG A 726 4.83 -13.76 21.96
C ARG A 726 4.29 -15.18 21.79
N LEU A 727 5.16 -15.97 21.16
CA LEU A 727 5.25 -17.42 21.01
C LEU A 727 4.48 -18.28 22.02
N ILE A 728 3.96 -19.39 21.48
CA ILE A 728 3.52 -20.61 22.15
C ILE A 728 4.50 -20.97 23.28
N ASP A 729 4.01 -21.00 24.52
CA ASP A 729 4.71 -21.52 25.68
C ASP A 729 3.81 -22.59 26.33
N THR A 730 4.30 -23.83 26.35
CA THR A 730 3.57 -25.07 26.72
C THR A 730 3.41 -25.24 28.23
N SER A 731 3.73 -24.23 29.03
CA SER A 731 3.67 -24.28 30.50
C SER A 731 2.30 -23.91 31.11
N PHE A 732 1.37 -23.35 30.33
CA PHE A 732 0.02 -22.99 30.82
C PHE A 732 -0.94 -24.18 30.99
N ILE A 733 -0.62 -25.33 30.39
CA ILE A 733 -1.47 -26.54 30.42
C ILE A 733 -1.35 -27.32 31.74
N ASN A 734 -0.23 -27.20 32.46
CA ASN A 734 0.07 -28.05 33.63
C ASN A 734 -0.36 -27.48 34.99
N SER A 735 -0.97 -26.28 35.07
CA SER A 735 -1.33 -25.66 36.37
C SER A 735 -2.81 -25.73 36.75
N ARG A 736 -3.66 -26.39 35.93
CA ARG A 736 -5.09 -26.59 36.22
C ARG A 736 -5.52 -28.05 36.38
N THR A 737 -4.58 -29.00 36.42
CA THR A 737 -4.87 -30.44 36.43
C THR A 737 -5.30 -31.04 37.78
N ASP A 738 -5.21 -30.31 38.89
CA ASP A 738 -5.51 -30.89 40.22
C ASP A 738 -6.95 -30.67 40.73
N LYS A 739 -7.86 -30.14 39.90
CA LYS A 739 -9.26 -29.90 40.34
C LYS A 739 -10.37 -30.63 39.59
N TYR A 740 -10.05 -31.47 38.62
CA TYR A 740 -11.04 -32.30 37.94
C TYR A 740 -10.51 -33.72 37.76
N GLN A 741 -10.79 -34.59 38.74
CA GLN A 741 -10.74 -36.04 38.53
C GLN A 741 -11.90 -36.42 37.61
N ASP A 742 -11.69 -36.30 36.29
CA ASP A 742 -12.63 -36.79 35.29
C ASP A 742 -12.22 -38.21 34.83
N PRO A 743 -12.98 -39.27 35.17
CA PRO A 743 -12.65 -40.66 34.84
C PRO A 743 -12.57 -40.93 33.33
N TYR A 744 -13.13 -40.05 32.51
CA TYR A 744 -13.16 -40.20 31.05
C TYR A 744 -11.84 -39.82 30.37
N PHE A 745 -11.00 -38.99 31.01
CA PHE A 745 -9.72 -38.56 30.46
C PHE A 745 -8.67 -39.70 30.45
N HIS A 746 -8.67 -40.53 31.49
CA HIS A 746 -7.82 -41.73 31.56
C HIS A 746 -8.25 -42.83 30.57
N MET A 747 -9.56 -42.94 30.29
CA MET A 747 -10.06 -43.90 29.31
C MET A 747 -9.61 -43.54 27.88
N ILE A 748 -9.59 -42.25 27.53
CA ILE A 748 -9.15 -41.75 26.23
C ILE A 748 -7.65 -41.98 26.01
N LEU A 749 -6.83 -41.74 27.05
CA LEU A 749 -5.39 -42.03 27.01
C LEU A 749 -5.07 -43.53 26.88
N SER A 750 -5.88 -44.41 27.46
CA SER A 750 -5.71 -45.87 27.33
C SER A 750 -6.05 -46.44 25.94
N LEU A 751 -6.87 -45.73 25.16
CA LEU A 751 -7.34 -46.17 23.84
C LEU A 751 -6.52 -45.61 22.68
N ALA A 752 -5.72 -44.55 22.92
CA ALA A 752 -4.85 -43.92 21.92
C ALA A 752 -3.88 -44.90 21.21
N PRO A 753 -3.24 -45.87 21.90
CA PRO A 753 -2.32 -46.81 21.23
C PRO A 753 -3.03 -47.80 20.30
N GLN A 754 -4.28 -48.16 20.61
CA GLN A 754 -5.08 -49.07 19.78
C GLN A 754 -5.61 -48.37 18.53
N ILE A 755 -5.93 -47.08 18.64
CA ILE A 755 -6.35 -46.24 17.52
C ILE A 755 -5.19 -45.98 16.56
N GLN A 756 -3.98 -45.76 17.07
CA GLN A 756 -2.77 -45.59 16.26
C GLN A 756 -2.43 -46.88 15.47
N LYS A 757 -2.67 -48.06 16.04
CA LYS A 757 -2.48 -49.35 15.35
C LYS A 757 -3.48 -49.58 14.21
N ILE A 758 -4.73 -49.14 14.38
CA ILE A 758 -5.78 -49.27 13.36
C ILE A 758 -5.57 -48.29 12.18
N ILE A 759 -4.97 -47.13 12.44
CA ILE A 759 -4.68 -46.13 11.40
C ILE A 759 -3.46 -46.53 10.54
N LEU A 760 -2.49 -47.27 11.10
CA LEU A 760 -1.31 -47.73 10.37
C LEU A 760 -1.54 -49.02 9.54
N GLU A 761 -2.65 -49.73 9.74
CA GLU A 761 -3.01 -50.94 8.96
C GLU A 761 -3.93 -50.65 7.75
N LYS A 762 -4.18 -49.37 7.43
CA LYS A 762 -4.91 -48.95 6.22
C LYS A 762 -4.16 -47.85 5.47
N ASP A 763 -3.05 -48.24 4.86
CA ASP A 763 -2.61 -47.74 3.55
C ASP A 763 -2.79 -48.88 2.54
#